data_AF-A0A8B8LKF6-F1
#
_entry.id   AF-A0A8B8LKF6-F1
#
_cell.length_a   1.000
_cell.length_b   1.000
_cell.length_c   1.000
_cell.angle_alpha   90.00
_cell.angle_beta   90.00
_cell.angle_gamma   90.00
#
_symmetry.space_group_name_H-M   'P 1'
#
loop_
_entity.id
_entity.type
_entity.pdbx_description
1 polymer ?
#
loop_
_entity_poly.entity_id
_entity_poly.type
_entity_poly.pdbx_seq_one_letter_code
_entity_poly.pdbx_strand_id
1 'polypeptide(L)'
;MADSVVSFVLEHLSQLVAQEASLLCGVEDRIKSLHIELEMINAFLKTSNSKTEMEQKVVNQIRDVAHVAEDVIDTFVSKVAMHQRRSMVGRMLHGVDHSRLLRNVAQKVDKIKNTINQICENKTKYNDFQESDQTIREEEKERALSLHKRRRKVEEEDVVGFVHDSKVIIKRLVQGGSRRNVVSIIGMGGLGKTPPYCLRFLSEEESWELFCKKVFKGEEYPFELEPLGKQIVQSCRGLPLSIVVLAGLLANKEKSYREWSKVVGHVNWYLTQDETQVKDIVLKLSYDNLPRRLKPCFLYLSIFPEDFEIPVRPLLERWVAEGFIQETGSRDLDDVAEDYLYELIDRSLIQVARVKTSGGVKTCRIHDLLRDLCISESKEDKGFEVCTDNNILISTKPRRLSIHCSMDHYISSSNNDHSCVRSLVCFGSFHYFTPRERKWLFKGFTLVRVFDLGMNCCRSIPSNLGDLIHLRYLRIDSKFVRIIPASILNLRNLQTLDLGNWILRIPISFPCEMWKLKHLRHLYTNGPIILSGRCSGSDEVMWNLQTISAIRLNQKAASLIEKGRLPNLKNLGLQISSNHKVKLSKLLQSLQQLGHLSKLKISLQAKDLTSSDPSQHGSMERDTGFKPQELLQSLKLLSQLTTLKISNVFDLPTCAVAFPPNITKLTLIGITYMNDDGMHVLGNLTKLRILKLSGGVFGFWDSFDLNCDAGMFPQLQLFQMRKLEVRNWRLSNDAMPCLQSLVIDECDSLYDLPIELCSLTALRKVKVTRPSEAMTRLLRNLEHNNGTEIVIH
;
A
#
# COMPACT_ATOMS: atom_id res chain seq x y z
N MET A 1 -7.28 20.81 -5.27
CA MET A 1 -6.75 19.89 -6.29
C MET A 1 -6.73 20.49 -7.70
N ALA A 2 -7.39 21.61 -7.99
CA ALA A 2 -7.35 22.23 -9.32
C ALA A 2 -5.91 22.57 -9.77
N ASP A 3 -5.11 23.13 -8.87
CA ASP A 3 -3.70 23.49 -9.08
C ASP A 3 -2.83 22.29 -9.48
N SER A 4 -2.99 21.16 -8.78
CA SER A 4 -2.26 19.93 -9.10
C SER A 4 -2.63 19.37 -10.48
N VAL A 5 -3.91 19.43 -10.85
CA VAL A 5 -4.39 18.92 -12.15
C VAL A 5 -3.88 19.81 -13.28
N VAL A 6 -3.99 21.13 -13.14
CA VAL A 6 -3.51 22.08 -14.15
C VAL A 6 -2.00 21.97 -14.31
N SER A 7 -1.24 21.89 -13.22
CA SER A 7 0.22 21.70 -13.26
C SER A 7 0.61 20.42 -14.00
N PHE A 8 -0.11 19.33 -13.76
CA PHE A 8 0.11 18.06 -14.44
C PHE A 8 -0.17 18.16 -15.96
N VAL A 9 -1.29 18.79 -16.34
CA VAL A 9 -1.63 19.00 -17.76
C VAL A 9 -0.56 19.85 -18.45
N LEU A 10 -0.07 20.89 -17.78
CA LEU A 10 1.00 21.73 -18.30
C LEU A 10 2.27 20.94 -18.58
N GLU A 11 2.71 20.11 -17.63
CA GLU A 11 3.89 19.28 -17.78
C GLU A 11 3.75 18.28 -18.95
N HIS A 12 2.60 17.61 -19.05
CA HIS A 12 2.31 16.71 -20.17
C HIS A 12 2.30 17.45 -21.52
N LEU A 13 1.72 18.66 -21.58
CA LEU A 13 1.74 19.48 -22.78
C LEU A 13 3.17 19.88 -23.17
N SER A 14 4.01 20.30 -22.22
CA SER A 14 5.42 20.62 -22.48
C SER A 14 6.18 19.43 -23.03
N GLN A 15 6.01 18.24 -22.43
CA GLN A 15 6.64 17.01 -22.90
C GLN A 15 6.18 16.65 -24.32
N LEU A 16 4.88 16.78 -24.60
CA LEU A 16 4.28 16.43 -25.88
C LEU A 16 4.74 17.38 -27.00
N VAL A 17 4.84 18.67 -26.72
CA VAL A 17 5.41 19.66 -27.65
C VAL A 17 6.89 19.40 -27.88
N ALA A 18 7.65 19.01 -26.85
CA ALA A 18 9.09 18.79 -26.96
C ALA A 18 9.46 17.49 -27.69
N GLN A 19 8.74 16.39 -27.44
CA GLN A 19 9.11 15.05 -27.92
C GLN A 19 8.42 14.66 -29.22
N GLU A 20 7.23 15.20 -29.50
CA GLU A 20 6.36 14.72 -30.59
C GLU A 20 5.93 15.86 -31.55
N ALA A 21 6.75 16.92 -31.66
CA ALA A 21 6.46 18.10 -32.48
C ALA A 21 6.03 17.75 -33.91
N SER A 22 6.71 16.79 -34.57
CA SER A 22 6.38 16.39 -35.95
C SER A 22 4.98 15.76 -36.11
N LEU A 23 4.38 15.26 -35.02
CA LEU A 23 3.06 14.62 -35.03
C LEU A 23 1.93 15.58 -34.69
N LEU A 24 2.27 16.83 -34.36
CA LEU A 24 1.33 17.91 -34.07
C LEU A 24 1.08 18.82 -35.27
N CYS A 25 1.66 18.51 -36.44
CA CYS A 25 1.54 19.34 -37.64
C CYS A 25 0.08 19.69 -37.94
N GLY A 26 -0.25 20.99 -37.90
CA GLY A 26 -1.60 21.54 -38.08
C GLY A 26 -2.41 21.81 -36.80
N VAL A 27 -1.95 21.36 -35.62
CA VAL A 27 -2.56 21.66 -34.31
C VAL A 27 -1.60 22.26 -33.27
N GLU A 28 -0.31 22.39 -33.61
CA GLU A 28 0.76 22.94 -32.76
C GLU A 28 0.39 24.28 -32.11
N ASP A 29 -0.04 25.26 -32.89
CA ASP A 29 -0.35 26.61 -32.38
C ASP A 29 -1.53 26.59 -31.40
N ARG A 30 -2.51 25.72 -31.63
CA ARG A 30 -3.66 25.55 -30.73
C ARG A 30 -3.23 24.93 -29.40
N ILE A 31 -2.33 23.95 -29.43
CA ILE A 31 -1.79 23.30 -28.24
C ILE A 31 -0.91 24.27 -27.45
N LYS A 32 -0.02 25.02 -28.11
CA LYS A 32 0.79 26.07 -27.48
C LYS A 32 -0.09 27.15 -26.86
N SER A 33 -1.16 27.55 -27.54
CA SER A 33 -2.10 28.54 -27.01
C SER A 33 -2.85 28.04 -25.79
N LEU A 34 -3.30 26.77 -25.78
CA LEU A 34 -3.90 26.15 -24.59
C LEU A 34 -2.90 26.07 -23.43
N HIS A 35 -1.63 25.76 -23.71
CA HIS A 35 -0.57 25.72 -22.71
C HIS A 35 -0.43 27.07 -22.00
N ILE A 36 -0.32 28.17 -22.74
CA ILE A 36 -0.22 29.53 -22.18
C ILE A 36 -1.44 29.88 -21.30
N GLU A 37 -2.66 29.55 -21.72
CA GLU A 37 -3.86 29.81 -20.93
C GLU A 37 -3.86 29.02 -19.61
N LEU A 38 -3.46 27.75 -19.65
CA LEU A 38 -3.35 26.93 -18.45
C LEU A 38 -2.24 27.41 -17.50
N GLU A 39 -1.14 27.99 -18.01
CA GLU A 39 -0.09 28.59 -17.18
C GLU A 39 -0.63 29.77 -16.39
N MET A 40 -1.38 30.66 -17.04
CA MET A 40 -2.03 31.81 -16.41
C MET A 40 -3.02 31.38 -15.32
N ILE A 41 -3.82 30.35 -15.61
CA ILE A 41 -4.74 29.75 -14.64
C ILE A 41 -4.00 29.15 -13.46
N ASN A 42 -2.89 28.43 -13.70
CA ASN A 42 -2.10 27.82 -12.64
C ASN A 42 -1.51 28.88 -11.69
N ALA A 43 -1.03 29.99 -12.25
CA ALA A 43 -0.56 31.13 -11.46
C ALA A 43 -1.69 31.68 -10.57
N PHE A 44 -2.89 31.87 -11.12
CA PHE A 44 -4.07 32.31 -10.37
C PHE A 44 -4.45 31.34 -9.24
N LEU A 45 -4.45 30.03 -9.49
CA LEU A 45 -4.78 29.01 -8.48
C LEU A 45 -3.74 28.91 -7.35
N LYS A 46 -2.48 29.29 -7.61
CA LYS A 46 -1.42 29.35 -6.60
C LYS A 46 -1.56 30.59 -5.71
N THR A 47 -1.99 31.72 -6.26
CA THR A 47 -2.16 32.99 -5.53
C THR A 47 -3.50 33.10 -4.80
N SER A 48 -4.53 32.37 -5.26
CA SER A 48 -5.84 32.38 -4.62
C SER A 48 -5.84 31.53 -3.34
N ASN A 49 -5.95 32.21 -2.20
CA ASN A 49 -6.47 31.60 -0.98
C ASN A 49 -7.98 31.75 -1.05
N SER A 50 -8.69 30.76 -1.61
CA SER A 50 -10.14 30.78 -1.81
C SER A 50 -10.85 31.14 -0.51
N LYS A 51 -11.37 32.37 -0.43
CA LYS A 51 -12.08 32.89 0.74
C LYS A 51 -13.57 33.10 0.47
N THR A 52 -13.99 33.16 -0.79
CA THR A 52 -15.39 33.38 -1.17
C THR A 52 -16.01 32.17 -1.87
N GLU A 53 -17.33 31.98 -1.71
CA GLU A 53 -18.08 30.88 -2.34
C GLU A 53 -18.00 30.92 -3.88
N MET A 54 -17.93 32.12 -4.46
CA MET A 54 -17.81 32.31 -5.90
C MET A 54 -16.42 31.90 -6.43
N GLU A 55 -15.35 32.21 -5.69
CA GLU A 55 -14.00 31.73 -6.03
C GLU A 55 -13.94 30.22 -6.03
N GLN A 56 -14.58 29.55 -5.06
CA GLN A 56 -14.63 28.10 -5.00
C GLN A 56 -15.36 27.49 -6.21
N LYS A 57 -16.47 28.09 -6.65
CA LYS A 57 -17.20 27.68 -7.86
C LYS A 57 -16.33 27.80 -9.12
N VAL A 58 -15.60 28.92 -9.27
CA VAL A 58 -14.66 29.12 -10.40
C VAL A 58 -13.53 28.08 -10.37
N VAL A 59 -12.94 27.83 -9.21
CA VAL A 59 -11.88 26.81 -9.04
C VAL A 59 -12.37 25.41 -9.45
N ASN A 60 -13.60 25.06 -9.08
CA ASN A 60 -14.21 23.78 -9.44
C ASN A 60 -14.45 23.67 -10.97
N GLN A 61 -14.91 24.74 -11.61
CA GLN A 61 -15.10 24.75 -13.07
C GLN A 61 -13.76 24.64 -13.81
N ILE A 62 -12.74 25.38 -13.37
CA ILE A 62 -11.39 25.31 -13.93
C ILE A 62 -10.83 23.88 -13.83
N ARG A 63 -11.00 23.23 -12.68
CA ARG A 63 -10.59 21.83 -12.48
C ARG A 63 -11.28 20.90 -13.49
N ASP A 64 -12.59 21.02 -13.64
CA ASP A 64 -13.37 20.19 -14.56
C ASP A 64 -12.90 20.38 -16.02
N VAL A 65 -12.56 21.60 -16.42
CA VAL A 65 -12.00 21.89 -17.75
C VAL A 65 -10.59 21.33 -17.91
N ALA A 66 -9.72 21.47 -16.90
CA ALA A 66 -8.38 20.89 -16.92
C ALA A 66 -8.44 19.36 -17.05
N HIS A 67 -9.42 18.72 -16.41
CA HIS A 67 -9.69 17.31 -16.58
C HIS A 67 -10.06 16.95 -18.03
N VAL A 68 -10.95 17.71 -18.67
CA VAL A 68 -11.29 17.48 -20.08
C VAL A 68 -10.05 17.65 -20.97
N ALA A 69 -9.21 18.66 -20.73
CA ALA A 69 -7.97 18.86 -21.47
C ALA A 69 -7.03 17.64 -21.36
N GLU A 70 -6.83 17.14 -20.14
CA GLU A 70 -6.02 15.96 -19.88
C GLU A 70 -6.53 14.73 -20.63
N ASP A 71 -7.84 14.49 -20.68
CA ASP A 71 -8.44 13.35 -21.40
C ASP A 71 -8.17 13.44 -22.90
N VAL A 72 -8.24 14.64 -23.47
CA VAL A 72 -7.98 14.88 -24.90
C VAL A 72 -6.53 14.60 -25.25
N ILE A 73 -5.62 15.12 -24.43
CA ILE A 73 -4.18 14.94 -24.60
C ILE A 73 -3.81 13.47 -24.48
N ASP A 74 -4.20 12.81 -23.38
CA ASP A 74 -3.86 11.41 -23.13
C ASP A 74 -4.45 10.50 -24.22
N THR A 75 -5.68 10.77 -24.69
CA THR A 75 -6.29 10.04 -25.83
C THR A 75 -5.50 10.21 -27.12
N PHE A 76 -5.03 11.43 -27.40
CA PHE A 76 -4.22 11.71 -28.57
C PHE A 76 -2.90 10.93 -28.51
N VAL A 77 -2.17 11.02 -27.40
CA VAL A 77 -0.91 10.29 -27.19
C VAL A 77 -1.10 8.78 -27.39
N SER A 78 -2.18 8.21 -26.83
CA SER A 78 -2.51 6.77 -27.01
C SER A 78 -2.68 6.39 -28.48
N LYS A 79 -3.44 7.18 -29.24
CA LYS A 79 -3.70 6.88 -30.65
C LYS A 79 -2.47 7.10 -31.53
N VAL A 80 -1.64 8.09 -31.21
CA VAL A 80 -0.37 8.33 -31.90
C VAL A 80 0.61 7.17 -31.64
N ALA A 81 0.77 6.74 -30.39
CA ALA A 81 1.62 5.61 -30.05
C ALA A 81 1.15 4.31 -30.76
N MET A 82 -0.16 4.10 -30.87
CA MET A 82 -0.74 3.00 -31.65
C MET A 82 -0.41 3.11 -33.15
N HIS A 83 -0.46 4.32 -33.70
CA HIS A 83 -0.15 4.57 -35.11
C HIS A 83 1.34 4.32 -35.43
N GLN A 84 2.26 4.77 -34.56
CA GLN A 84 3.71 4.55 -34.72
C GLN A 84 4.11 3.06 -34.74
N ARG A 85 3.34 2.18 -34.10
CA ARG A 85 3.59 0.72 -34.08
C ARG A 85 3.25 0.02 -35.40
N ARG A 86 2.51 0.67 -36.29
CA ARG A 86 2.09 0.07 -37.57
C ARG A 86 3.26 -0.01 -38.54
N SER A 87 3.25 -1.01 -39.42
CA SER A 87 4.19 -1.10 -40.54
C SER A 87 4.10 0.14 -41.44
N MET A 88 5.11 0.39 -42.27
CA MET A 88 5.13 1.56 -43.17
C MET A 88 3.87 1.63 -44.05
N VAL A 89 3.44 0.51 -44.62
CA VAL A 89 2.19 0.39 -45.40
C VAL A 89 0.95 0.62 -44.51
N GLY A 90 0.96 0.07 -43.28
CA GLY A 90 -0.12 0.29 -42.32
C GLY A 90 -0.24 1.74 -41.84
N ARG A 91 0.84 2.53 -41.83
CA ARG A 91 0.80 3.97 -41.55
C ARG A 91 0.20 4.74 -42.74
N MET A 92 0.56 4.37 -43.97
CA MET A 92 0.07 5.02 -45.19
C MET A 92 -1.44 4.80 -45.40
N LEU A 93 -1.94 3.58 -45.16
CA LEU A 93 -3.37 3.24 -45.28
C LEU A 93 -4.26 3.94 -44.24
N HIS A 94 -3.68 4.40 -43.12
CA HIS A 94 -4.41 5.03 -42.02
C HIS A 94 -4.11 6.53 -41.85
N GLY A 95 -3.47 7.17 -42.85
CA GLY A 95 -3.23 8.62 -42.83
C GLY A 95 -4.51 9.46 -42.70
N VAL A 96 -5.62 8.98 -43.27
CA VAL A 96 -6.95 9.62 -43.15
C VAL A 96 -7.51 9.53 -41.73
N ASP A 97 -7.23 8.44 -41.00
CA ASP A 97 -7.65 8.31 -39.60
C ASP A 97 -6.82 9.23 -38.68
N HIS A 98 -5.55 9.42 -39.00
CA HIS A 98 -4.68 10.34 -38.28
C HIS A 98 -5.09 11.81 -38.49
N SER A 99 -5.44 12.21 -39.72
CA SER A 99 -5.93 13.57 -39.99
C SER A 99 -7.30 13.83 -39.33
N ARG A 100 -8.20 12.84 -39.30
CA ARG A 100 -9.45 12.91 -38.52
C ARG A 100 -9.20 13.05 -37.02
N LEU A 101 -8.20 12.36 -36.48
CA LEU A 101 -7.80 12.49 -35.09
C LEU A 101 -7.32 13.91 -34.77
N LEU A 102 -6.42 14.46 -35.58
CA LEU A 102 -5.91 15.81 -35.41
C LEU A 102 -7.03 16.86 -35.47
N ARG A 103 -7.96 16.72 -36.43
CA ARG A 103 -9.14 17.59 -36.51
C ARG A 103 -10.02 17.50 -35.26
N ASN A 104 -10.23 16.29 -34.72
CA ASN A 104 -11.01 16.10 -33.49
C ASN A 104 -10.31 16.75 -32.28
N VAL A 105 -9.00 16.57 -32.14
CA VAL A 105 -8.21 17.22 -31.08
C VAL A 105 -8.31 18.74 -31.21
N ALA A 106 -8.12 19.29 -32.41
CA ALA A 106 -8.22 20.72 -32.68
C ALA A 106 -9.58 21.30 -32.25
N GLN A 107 -10.68 20.63 -32.60
CA GLN A 107 -12.04 21.03 -32.22
C GLN A 107 -12.26 20.96 -30.70
N LYS A 108 -11.73 19.93 -30.04
CA LYS A 108 -11.87 19.81 -28.58
C LYS A 108 -11.03 20.84 -27.84
N VAL A 109 -9.82 21.15 -28.33
CA VAL A 109 -8.97 22.22 -27.78
C VAL A 109 -9.68 23.56 -27.91
N ASP A 110 -10.23 23.91 -29.08
CA ASP A 110 -11.00 25.15 -29.23
C ASP A 110 -12.19 25.22 -28.26
N LYS A 111 -12.91 24.11 -28.08
CA LYS A 111 -14.02 24.04 -27.13
C LYS A 111 -13.56 24.28 -25.69
N ILE A 112 -12.42 23.71 -25.28
CA ILE A 112 -11.81 23.93 -23.97
C ILE A 112 -11.51 25.41 -23.78
N LYS A 113 -10.82 26.04 -24.74
CA LYS A 113 -10.49 27.48 -24.70
C LYS A 113 -11.73 28.35 -24.56
N ASN A 114 -12.76 28.09 -25.37
CA ASN A 114 -14.02 28.83 -25.28
C ASN A 114 -14.70 28.68 -23.91
N THR A 115 -14.61 27.49 -23.31
CA THR A 115 -15.14 27.24 -21.95
C THR A 115 -14.35 28.02 -20.89
N ILE A 116 -13.01 28.07 -21.01
CA ILE A 116 -12.15 28.88 -20.12
C ILE A 116 -12.54 30.36 -20.20
N ASN A 117 -12.67 30.89 -21.42
CA ASN A 117 -13.04 32.29 -21.63
C ASN A 117 -14.41 32.61 -21.02
N GLN A 118 -15.41 31.74 -21.20
CA GLN A 118 -16.72 31.89 -20.57
C GLN A 118 -16.65 31.89 -19.04
N ILE A 119 -15.79 31.06 -18.43
CA ILE A 119 -15.60 31.04 -16.97
C ILE A 119 -15.01 32.38 -16.51
N CYS A 120 -14.01 32.90 -17.22
CA CYS A 120 -13.40 34.19 -16.93
C CYS A 120 -14.40 35.35 -17.06
N GLU A 121 -15.16 35.40 -18.17
CA GLU A 121 -16.20 36.42 -18.42
C GLU A 121 -17.32 36.38 -17.38
N ASN A 122 -17.75 35.19 -16.96
CA ASN A 122 -18.75 35.05 -15.91
C ASN A 122 -18.21 35.58 -14.57
N LYS A 123 -16.96 35.26 -14.23
CA LYS A 123 -16.35 35.75 -13.00
C LYS A 123 -16.30 37.28 -12.97
N THR A 124 -15.87 37.94 -14.04
CA THR A 124 -15.84 39.41 -14.11
C THR A 124 -17.25 39.98 -14.00
N LYS A 125 -18.19 39.46 -14.79
CA LYS A 125 -19.59 39.91 -14.78
C LYS A 125 -20.22 39.87 -13.39
N TYR A 126 -20.05 38.78 -12.64
CA TYR A 126 -20.67 38.64 -11.31
C TYR A 126 -19.90 39.33 -10.18
N ASN A 127 -18.59 39.58 -10.35
CA ASN A 127 -17.84 40.43 -9.44
C ASN A 127 -18.32 41.88 -9.51
N ASP A 128 -18.61 42.38 -10.72
CA ASP A 128 -19.11 43.75 -10.94
C ASP A 128 -20.49 43.99 -10.28
N PHE A 129 -21.33 42.94 -10.16
CA PHE A 129 -22.60 43.02 -9.43
C PHE A 129 -22.45 42.99 -7.89
N GLN A 130 -21.35 42.43 -7.37
CA GLN A 130 -21.12 42.37 -5.92
C GLN A 130 -20.59 43.68 -5.34
N GLU A 131 -19.91 44.52 -6.12
CA GLU A 131 -19.46 45.85 -5.68
C GLU A 131 -20.63 46.84 -5.48
N SER A 132 -21.78 46.62 -6.13
CA SER A 132 -22.96 47.49 -5.99
C SER A 132 -23.89 47.16 -4.82
N ASP A 133 -23.72 46.00 -4.15
CA ASP A 133 -24.69 45.45 -3.19
C ASP A 133 -24.15 45.35 -1.75
N GLN A 134 -22.95 45.91 -1.50
CA GLN A 134 -22.31 45.91 -0.17
C GLN A 134 -23.01 46.79 0.87
N THR A 135 -23.90 47.70 0.47
CA THR A 135 -24.61 48.61 1.40
C THR A 135 -25.92 48.07 1.98
N ILE A 136 -26.50 46.99 1.41
CA ILE A 136 -27.82 46.49 1.84
C ILE A 136 -27.71 45.25 2.74
N ARG A 137 -26.57 44.56 2.72
CA ARG A 137 -26.41 43.24 3.36
C ARG A 137 -26.07 43.26 4.85
N GLU A 138 -25.77 44.41 5.43
CA GLU A 138 -25.51 44.54 6.87
C GLU A 138 -26.81 44.67 7.69
N GLU A 139 -27.90 45.20 7.13
CA GLU A 139 -29.18 45.36 7.85
C GLU A 139 -30.06 44.09 7.85
N GLU A 140 -29.94 43.20 6.87
CA GLU A 140 -30.75 41.98 6.81
C GLU A 140 -30.20 40.83 7.67
N LYS A 141 -28.91 40.86 8.00
CA LYS A 141 -28.26 39.84 8.84
C LYS A 141 -28.66 39.94 10.31
N GLU A 142 -29.07 41.11 10.77
CA GLU A 142 -29.58 41.34 12.13
C GLU A 142 -31.04 40.90 12.32
N ARG A 143 -31.83 40.83 11.24
CA ARG A 143 -33.25 40.42 11.32
C ARG A 143 -33.49 38.92 11.25
N ALA A 144 -32.52 38.14 10.75
CA ALA A 144 -32.64 36.68 10.67
C ALA A 144 -32.39 35.93 11.99
N LEU A 145 -31.99 36.62 13.07
CA LEU A 145 -31.63 36.00 14.35
C LEU A 145 -32.79 35.82 15.35
N SER A 146 -34.04 36.13 14.99
CA SER A 146 -35.17 36.17 15.94
C SER A 146 -36.28 35.14 15.75
N LEU A 147 -36.15 34.19 14.80
CA LEU A 147 -37.17 33.15 14.59
C LEU A 147 -36.55 31.79 14.28
N HIS A 148 -36.04 31.08 15.28
CA HIS A 148 -36.01 29.60 15.29
C HIS A 148 -35.90 29.05 16.73
N LYS A 149 -36.95 29.28 17.54
CA LYS A 149 -37.22 28.47 18.73
C LYS A 149 -38.27 27.42 18.39
N ARG A 150 -37.83 26.22 18.02
CA ARG A 150 -38.61 24.99 18.25
C ARG A 150 -37.65 23.84 18.57
N ARG A 151 -37.49 23.60 19.87
CA ARG A 151 -36.87 22.41 20.44
C ARG A 151 -37.57 21.15 19.93
N ARG A 152 -36.81 20.20 19.38
CA ARG A 152 -37.02 18.78 19.65
C ARG A 152 -35.80 18.32 20.45
N LYS A 153 -35.99 18.08 21.74
CA LYS A 153 -35.12 17.13 22.45
C LYS A 153 -35.36 15.79 21.79
N VAL A 154 -34.32 15.20 21.20
CA VAL A 154 -34.27 13.75 21.03
C VAL A 154 -33.32 13.29 22.13
N GLU A 155 -33.91 12.78 23.21
CA GLU A 155 -33.21 11.84 24.08
C GLU A 155 -33.21 10.53 23.30
N GLU A 156 -32.04 10.06 22.87
CA GLU A 156 -31.89 8.69 22.36
C GLU A 156 -31.93 7.72 23.56
N GLU A 157 -33.14 7.43 24.03
CA GLU A 157 -33.44 6.22 24.79
C GLU A 157 -34.78 5.67 24.31
N ASP A 158 -34.79 4.95 23.19
CA ASP A 158 -36.01 4.26 22.74
C ASP A 158 -35.64 2.92 22.09
N VAL A 159 -35.39 1.91 22.92
CA VAL A 159 -35.60 0.51 22.53
C VAL A 159 -37.11 0.24 22.66
N VAL A 160 -37.88 0.57 21.62
CA VAL A 160 -39.33 0.36 21.62
C VAL A 160 -39.65 -1.06 21.16
N GLY A 161 -40.50 -1.77 21.91
CA GLY A 161 -41.14 -3.01 21.46
C GLY A 161 -40.57 -4.34 21.97
N PHE A 162 -39.40 -4.38 22.61
CA PHE A 162 -38.76 -5.64 23.05
C PHE A 162 -38.99 -5.99 24.54
N VAL A 163 -39.80 -5.22 25.27
CA VAL A 163 -40.03 -5.42 26.72
C VAL A 163 -40.70 -6.77 27.02
N HIS A 164 -41.55 -7.27 26.12
CA HIS A 164 -42.18 -8.57 26.28
C HIS A 164 -41.21 -9.72 25.97
N ASP A 165 -40.50 -9.63 24.84
CA ASP A 165 -39.57 -10.66 24.38
C ASP A 165 -38.37 -10.82 25.31
N SER A 166 -37.84 -9.71 25.85
CA SER A 166 -36.77 -9.72 26.86
C SER A 166 -37.21 -10.43 28.15
N LYS A 167 -38.43 -10.18 28.66
CA LYS A 167 -38.98 -10.89 29.82
C LYS A 167 -39.13 -12.39 29.56
N VAL A 168 -39.53 -12.80 28.35
CA VAL A 168 -39.66 -14.22 27.96
C VAL A 168 -38.29 -14.91 27.90
N ILE A 169 -37.28 -14.26 27.31
CA ILE A 169 -35.92 -14.79 27.21
C ILE A 169 -35.28 -14.88 28.60
N ILE A 170 -35.37 -13.83 29.42
CA ILE A 170 -34.86 -13.81 30.80
C ILE A 170 -35.49 -14.94 31.62
N LYS A 171 -36.82 -15.12 31.54
CA LYS A 171 -37.50 -16.21 32.23
C LYS A 171 -36.98 -17.59 31.80
N ARG A 172 -36.72 -17.81 30.50
CA ARG A 172 -36.17 -19.07 29.98
C ARG A 172 -34.72 -19.32 30.40
N LEU A 173 -33.92 -18.27 30.56
CA LEU A 173 -32.55 -18.36 31.04
C LEU A 173 -32.49 -18.61 32.55
N VAL A 174 -33.41 -18.03 33.32
CA VAL A 174 -33.44 -18.12 34.79
C VAL A 174 -34.13 -19.40 35.30
N GLN A 175 -35.07 -19.98 34.55
CA GLN A 175 -35.82 -21.19 34.97
C GLN A 175 -35.14 -22.53 34.61
N GLY A 176 -33.84 -22.55 34.29
CA GLY A 176 -33.11 -23.75 33.89
C GLY A 176 -32.47 -24.56 35.03
N GLY A 177 -32.70 -25.88 35.06
CA GLY A 177 -31.97 -26.82 35.94
C GLY A 177 -30.54 -27.15 35.46
N SER A 178 -29.84 -28.04 36.16
CA SER A 178 -28.38 -28.31 36.08
C SER A 178 -27.82 -28.89 34.76
N ARG A 179 -28.43 -28.66 33.60
CA ARG A 179 -27.89 -28.99 32.26
C ARG A 179 -27.86 -27.73 31.39
N ARG A 180 -26.89 -27.66 30.46
CA ARG A 180 -26.71 -26.51 29.54
C ARG A 180 -27.99 -26.24 28.74
N ASN A 181 -28.55 -25.05 28.93
CA ASN A 181 -29.66 -24.54 28.13
C ASN A 181 -29.14 -23.64 27.01
N VAL A 182 -29.66 -23.83 25.79
CA VAL A 182 -29.34 -23.02 24.61
C VAL A 182 -30.61 -22.34 24.13
N VAL A 183 -30.56 -21.02 23.95
CA VAL A 183 -31.66 -20.21 23.40
C VAL A 183 -31.18 -19.61 22.07
N SER A 184 -31.85 -19.94 20.97
CA SER A 184 -31.48 -19.45 19.63
C SER A 184 -32.41 -18.30 19.22
N ILE A 185 -31.83 -17.16 18.81
CA ILE A 185 -32.56 -15.99 18.32
C ILE A 185 -32.32 -15.87 16.81
N ILE A 186 -33.36 -16.10 16.01
CA ILE A 186 -33.26 -16.21 14.54
C ILE A 186 -34.05 -15.08 13.88
N GLY A 187 -33.48 -14.44 12.87
CA GLY A 187 -34.15 -13.42 12.07
C GLY A 187 -33.21 -12.81 11.01
N MET A 188 -33.75 -12.07 10.03
CA MET A 188 -32.99 -11.36 8.99
C MET A 188 -32.02 -10.31 9.57
N GLY A 189 -30.89 -10.06 8.91
CA GLY A 189 -29.91 -9.03 9.33
C GLY A 189 -30.57 -7.65 9.53
N GLY A 190 -30.20 -6.94 10.59
CA GLY A 190 -30.76 -5.61 10.92
C GLY A 190 -31.96 -5.60 11.90
N LEU A 191 -32.55 -6.75 12.25
CA LEU A 191 -33.72 -6.84 13.16
C LEU A 191 -33.41 -6.68 14.67
N GLY A 192 -32.28 -6.09 15.06
CA GLY A 192 -31.96 -5.87 16.49
C GLY A 192 -31.57 -7.11 17.30
N LYS A 193 -31.09 -8.19 16.64
CA LYS A 193 -30.60 -9.42 17.33
C LYS A 193 -29.40 -9.19 18.25
N THR A 194 -28.60 -8.18 17.93
CA THR A 194 -27.45 -7.75 18.72
C THR A 194 -27.65 -6.27 19.01
N PRO A 195 -28.01 -5.85 20.24
CA PRO A 195 -28.00 -4.43 20.56
C PRO A 195 -26.54 -3.93 20.49
N PRO A 196 -26.28 -2.77 19.88
CA PRO A 196 -24.94 -2.20 19.88
C PRO A 196 -24.47 -1.96 21.32
N TYR A 197 -23.27 -2.42 21.64
CA TYR A 197 -22.63 -2.09 22.92
C TYR A 197 -22.22 -0.61 22.86
N CYS A 198 -23.02 0.28 23.42
CA CYS A 198 -22.72 1.70 23.47
C CYS A 198 -21.60 1.95 24.49
N LEU A 199 -20.40 2.22 23.97
CA LEU A 199 -19.30 2.71 24.80
C LEU A 199 -19.67 4.10 25.32
N ARG A 200 -19.50 4.33 26.63
CA ARG A 200 -19.69 5.65 27.22
C ARG A 200 -18.70 6.66 26.63
N PHE A 201 -19.11 7.92 26.55
CA PHE A 201 -18.19 9.01 26.30
C PHE A 201 -17.15 9.10 27.42
N LEU A 202 -15.97 9.62 27.08
CA LEU A 202 -14.91 9.89 28.04
C LEU A 202 -15.32 11.05 28.97
N SER A 203 -14.92 10.97 30.24
CA SER A 203 -15.04 12.10 31.16
C SER A 203 -14.14 13.25 30.72
N GLU A 204 -14.29 14.44 31.32
CA GLU A 204 -13.41 15.57 30.99
C GLU A 204 -11.95 15.25 31.33
N GLU A 205 -11.70 14.56 32.44
CA GLU A 205 -10.37 14.14 32.88
C GLU A 205 -9.76 13.12 31.91
N GLU A 206 -10.52 12.07 31.56
CA GLU A 206 -10.07 11.05 30.60
C GLU A 206 -9.82 11.65 29.21
N SER A 207 -10.65 12.61 28.81
CA SER A 207 -10.52 13.31 27.54
C SER A 207 -9.28 14.19 27.51
N TRP A 208 -9.02 14.90 28.61
CA TRP A 208 -7.82 15.74 28.77
C TRP A 208 -6.54 14.89 28.82
N GLU A 209 -6.57 13.77 29.53
CA GLU A 209 -5.46 12.83 29.59
C GLU A 209 -5.14 12.26 28.19
N LEU A 210 -6.16 11.80 27.47
CA LEU A 210 -6.01 11.29 26.11
C LEU A 210 -5.44 12.36 25.16
N PHE A 211 -5.95 13.58 25.26
CA PHE A 211 -5.45 14.72 24.49
C PHE A 211 -3.98 15.01 24.78
N CYS A 212 -3.61 15.13 26.06
CA CYS A 212 -2.23 15.42 26.46
C CYS A 212 -1.26 14.33 26.00
N LYS A 213 -1.64 13.06 26.19
CA LYS A 213 -0.86 11.90 25.73
C LYS A 213 -0.60 11.93 24.22
N LYS A 214 -1.55 12.45 23.43
CA LYS A 214 -1.43 12.54 21.98
C LYS A 214 -0.67 13.76 21.50
N VAL A 215 -0.90 14.94 22.10
CA VAL A 215 -0.24 16.19 21.69
C VAL A 215 1.21 16.26 22.17
N PHE A 216 1.46 15.93 23.44
CA PHE A 216 2.76 16.11 24.09
C PHE A 216 3.59 14.82 24.16
N LYS A 217 3.03 13.67 23.75
CA LYS A 217 3.74 12.38 23.68
C LYS A 217 4.44 11.95 24.99
N GLY A 218 3.94 12.43 26.14
CA GLY A 218 4.49 12.14 27.47
C GLY A 218 5.46 13.20 28.01
N GLU A 219 5.68 14.30 27.30
CA GLU A 219 6.43 15.47 27.76
C GLU A 219 5.55 16.39 28.64
N GLU A 220 6.18 17.21 29.49
CA GLU A 220 5.48 18.27 30.23
C GLU A 220 4.90 19.31 29.26
N TYR A 221 3.69 19.80 29.56
CA TYR A 221 2.99 20.76 28.70
C TYR A 221 3.12 22.19 29.23
N PRO A 222 3.20 23.21 28.34
CA PRO A 222 3.22 24.61 28.78
C PRO A 222 1.88 25.01 29.41
N PHE A 223 1.92 25.53 30.64
CA PHE A 223 0.73 26.00 31.37
C PHE A 223 -0.08 27.05 30.59
N GLU A 224 0.57 27.85 29.74
CA GLU A 224 -0.08 28.88 28.91
C GLU A 224 -1.04 28.30 27.86
N LEU A 225 -0.85 27.04 27.44
CA LEU A 225 -1.66 26.38 26.42
C LEU A 225 -2.80 25.55 27.01
N GLU A 226 -2.75 25.27 28.31
CA GLU A 226 -3.75 24.46 29.02
C GLU A 226 -5.19 25.00 28.85
N PRO A 227 -5.46 26.32 28.98
CA PRO A 227 -6.82 26.84 28.81
C PRO A 227 -7.37 26.61 27.41
N LEU A 228 -6.55 26.86 26.38
CA LEU A 228 -6.93 26.63 24.98
C LEU A 228 -7.13 25.14 24.70
N GLY A 229 -6.25 24.29 25.23
CA GLY A 229 -6.36 22.84 25.10
C GLY A 229 -7.66 22.31 25.73
N LYS A 230 -7.98 22.73 26.96
CA LYS A 230 -9.23 22.33 27.64
C LYS A 230 -10.46 22.78 26.86
N GLN A 231 -10.45 23.99 26.29
CA GLN A 231 -11.54 24.47 25.43
C GLN A 231 -11.73 23.58 24.19
N ILE A 232 -10.64 23.14 23.56
CA ILE A 232 -10.68 22.21 22.42
C ILE A 232 -11.23 20.85 22.85
N VAL A 233 -10.78 20.31 23.99
CA VAL A 233 -11.25 19.01 24.47
C VAL A 233 -12.73 19.04 24.83
N GLN A 234 -13.21 20.11 25.48
CA GLN A 234 -14.62 20.33 25.78
C GLN A 234 -15.47 20.37 24.51
N SER A 235 -14.95 20.97 23.44
CA SER A 235 -15.62 21.02 22.14
C SER A 235 -15.89 19.63 21.54
N CYS A 236 -15.07 18.61 21.88
CA CYS A 236 -15.22 17.23 21.42
C CYS A 236 -16.30 16.43 22.17
N ARG A 237 -16.85 16.94 23.27
CA ARG A 237 -17.92 16.29 24.08
C ARG A 237 -17.63 14.82 24.44
N GLY A 238 -16.38 14.51 24.78
CA GLY A 238 -15.97 13.17 25.21
C GLY A 238 -15.86 12.11 24.11
N LEU A 239 -15.95 12.48 22.83
CA LEU A 239 -15.73 11.58 21.68
C LEU A 239 -14.23 11.28 21.48
N PRO A 240 -13.76 10.03 21.66
CA PRO A 240 -12.34 9.70 21.55
C PRO A 240 -11.73 10.03 20.19
N LEU A 241 -12.45 9.76 19.09
CA LEU A 241 -11.95 10.03 17.74
C LEU A 241 -11.74 11.53 17.51
N SER A 242 -12.71 12.37 17.89
CA SER A 242 -12.61 13.82 17.75
C SER A 242 -11.42 14.37 18.54
N ILE A 243 -11.22 13.90 19.78
CA ILE A 243 -10.09 14.28 20.62
C ILE A 243 -8.77 13.90 19.95
N VAL A 244 -8.65 12.65 19.48
CA VAL A 244 -7.42 12.13 18.86
C VAL A 244 -7.08 12.86 17.56
N VAL A 245 -8.08 13.19 16.73
CA VAL A 245 -7.87 13.91 15.47
C VAL A 245 -7.44 15.36 15.71
N LEU A 246 -8.10 16.10 16.61
CA LEU A 246 -7.66 17.47 16.96
C LEU A 246 -6.30 17.47 17.64
N ALA A 247 -6.04 16.50 18.53
CA ALA A 247 -4.72 16.32 19.13
C ALA A 247 -3.66 16.06 18.06
N GLY A 248 -3.94 15.21 17.06
CA GLY A 248 -3.06 14.96 15.93
C GLY A 248 -2.80 16.20 15.06
N LEU A 249 -3.80 17.04 14.86
CA LEU A 249 -3.65 18.34 14.18
C LEU A 249 -2.70 19.26 14.95
N LEU A 250 -2.90 19.41 16.27
CA LEU A 250 -2.11 20.31 17.12
C LEU A 250 -0.70 19.80 17.39
N ALA A 251 -0.49 18.47 17.46
CA ALA A 251 0.82 17.86 17.63
C ALA A 251 1.80 18.27 16.50
N ASN A 252 1.26 18.59 15.31
CA ASN A 252 2.00 19.00 14.12
C ASN A 252 2.00 20.53 13.90
N LYS A 253 1.53 21.30 14.89
CA LYS A 253 1.56 22.76 14.90
C LYS A 253 2.60 23.27 15.88
N GLU A 254 3.03 24.50 15.66
CA GLU A 254 3.84 25.22 16.65
C GLU A 254 3.06 25.29 17.97
N LYS A 255 3.71 24.92 19.09
CA LYS A 255 3.12 24.95 20.43
C LYS A 255 3.14 26.39 20.98
N SER A 256 2.44 27.29 20.30
CA SER A 256 2.34 28.71 20.66
C SER A 256 0.87 29.12 20.86
N TYR A 257 0.64 30.04 21.78
CA TYR A 257 -0.71 30.55 22.09
C TYR A 257 -1.41 31.06 20.83
N ARG A 258 -0.68 31.78 19.97
CA ARG A 258 -1.20 32.36 18.71
C ARG A 258 -1.74 31.28 17.77
N GLU A 259 -1.02 30.18 17.57
CA GLU A 259 -1.44 29.16 16.62
C GLU A 259 -2.60 28.32 17.16
N TRP A 260 -2.58 28.00 18.46
CA TRP A 260 -3.67 27.29 19.12
C TRP A 260 -4.95 28.13 19.16
N SER A 261 -4.84 29.43 19.43
CA SER A 261 -5.97 30.37 19.41
C SER A 261 -6.66 30.42 18.05
N LYS A 262 -5.92 30.35 16.93
CA LYS A 262 -6.53 30.24 15.59
C LYS A 262 -7.33 28.96 15.42
N VAL A 263 -6.80 27.82 15.90
CA VAL A 263 -7.49 26.53 15.82
C VAL A 263 -8.77 26.56 16.65
N VAL A 264 -8.73 27.10 17.87
CA VAL A 264 -9.92 27.35 18.70
C VAL A 264 -10.94 28.22 17.97
N GLY A 265 -10.49 29.32 17.35
CA GLY A 265 -11.35 30.19 16.55
C GLY A 265 -12.05 29.45 15.41
N HIS A 266 -11.33 28.56 14.70
CA HIS A 266 -11.93 27.72 13.67
C HIS A 266 -12.92 26.71 14.25
N VAL A 267 -12.54 25.98 15.30
CA VAL A 267 -13.44 25.01 15.97
C VAL A 267 -14.75 25.69 16.37
N ASN A 268 -14.67 26.86 17.03
CA ASN A 268 -15.84 27.62 17.43
C ASN A 268 -16.66 28.09 16.23
N TRP A 269 -16.02 28.55 15.15
CA TRP A 269 -16.71 28.94 13.92
C TRP A 269 -17.53 27.80 13.32
N TYR A 270 -16.96 26.60 13.18
CA TYR A 270 -17.71 25.46 12.64
C TYR A 270 -18.85 25.03 13.56
N LEU A 271 -18.64 25.06 14.89
CA LEU A 271 -19.69 24.76 15.88
C LEU A 271 -20.88 25.73 15.81
N THR A 272 -20.68 26.95 15.32
CA THR A 272 -21.76 27.92 15.12
C THR A 272 -22.53 27.77 13.80
N GLN A 273 -22.03 26.95 12.86
CA GLN A 273 -22.67 26.78 11.54
C GLN A 273 -23.65 25.61 11.46
N ASP A 274 -23.46 24.54 12.24
CA ASP A 274 -24.34 23.37 12.23
C ASP A 274 -24.29 22.65 13.59
N GLU A 275 -25.41 22.62 14.33
CA GLU A 275 -25.48 21.98 15.66
C GLU A 275 -25.51 20.45 15.58
N THR A 276 -25.66 19.85 14.39
CA THR A 276 -26.14 18.47 14.34
C THR A 276 -25.08 17.39 14.54
N GLN A 277 -23.80 17.56 14.18
CA GLN A 277 -22.77 16.51 14.39
C GLN A 277 -21.36 17.08 14.60
N VAL A 278 -20.99 17.37 15.86
CA VAL A 278 -19.63 17.79 16.31
C VAL A 278 -18.50 16.95 15.68
N LYS A 279 -18.74 15.65 15.46
CA LYS A 279 -17.80 14.74 14.80
C LYS A 279 -17.46 15.15 13.37
N ASP A 280 -18.43 15.55 12.55
CA ASP A 280 -18.22 15.84 11.13
C ASP A 280 -17.43 17.15 10.97
N ILE A 281 -17.71 18.11 11.85
CA ILE A 281 -16.97 19.38 11.99
C ILE A 281 -15.49 19.14 12.29
N VAL A 282 -15.20 18.30 13.29
CA VAL A 282 -13.82 18.05 13.73
C VAL A 282 -13.00 17.34 12.65
N LEU A 283 -13.60 16.34 12.01
CA LEU A 283 -12.93 15.60 10.94
C LEU A 283 -12.68 16.50 9.72
N LYS A 284 -13.67 17.32 9.35
CA LYS A 284 -13.57 18.30 8.26
C LYS A 284 -12.49 19.35 8.52
N LEU A 285 -12.41 19.90 9.73
CA LEU A 285 -11.37 20.84 10.12
C LEU A 285 -9.96 20.23 9.93
N SER A 286 -9.77 18.99 10.36
CA SER A 286 -8.49 18.30 10.18
C SER A 286 -8.12 18.11 8.71
N TYR A 287 -9.11 17.84 7.84
CA TYR A 287 -8.89 17.75 6.39
C TYR A 287 -8.60 19.12 5.76
N ASP A 288 -9.32 20.17 6.15
CA ASP A 288 -9.15 21.50 5.61
C ASP A 288 -7.76 22.06 5.95
N ASN A 289 -7.26 21.76 7.15
CA ASN A 289 -5.89 22.09 7.60
C ASN A 289 -4.79 21.13 7.09
N LEU A 290 -5.12 20.10 6.31
CA LEU A 290 -4.13 19.19 5.74
C LEU A 290 -3.35 19.89 4.60
N PRO A 291 -2.00 19.75 4.53
CA PRO A 291 -1.22 20.30 3.42
C PRO A 291 -1.75 19.84 2.06
N ARG A 292 -1.77 20.75 1.07
CA ARG A 292 -2.31 20.47 -0.28
C ARG A 292 -1.74 19.19 -0.91
N ARG A 293 -0.46 18.90 -0.66
CA ARG A 293 0.26 17.70 -1.15
C ARG A 293 -0.28 16.36 -0.58
N LEU A 294 -0.84 16.37 0.64
CA LEU A 294 -1.33 15.18 1.31
C LEU A 294 -2.80 14.89 1.04
N LYS A 295 -3.60 15.90 0.67
CA LYS A 295 -5.04 15.74 0.40
C LYS A 295 -5.33 14.63 -0.63
N PRO A 296 -4.62 14.52 -1.77
CA PRO A 296 -4.85 13.43 -2.72
C PRO A 296 -4.58 12.04 -2.13
N CYS A 297 -3.52 11.90 -1.33
CA CYS A 297 -3.16 10.65 -0.67
C CYS A 297 -4.21 10.21 0.36
N PHE A 298 -4.72 11.18 1.14
CA PHE A 298 -5.79 10.94 2.12
C PHE A 298 -7.10 10.55 1.41
N LEU A 299 -7.57 11.33 0.44
CA LEU A 299 -8.79 11.01 -0.31
C LEU A 299 -8.71 9.67 -1.04
N TYR A 300 -7.51 9.28 -1.49
CA TYR A 300 -7.28 7.97 -2.13
C TYR A 300 -7.65 6.78 -1.22
N LEU A 301 -7.64 6.95 0.10
CA LEU A 301 -8.02 5.88 1.03
C LEU A 301 -9.51 5.52 0.97
N SER A 302 -10.35 6.39 0.40
CA SER A 302 -11.79 6.11 0.17
C SER A 302 -12.01 4.87 -0.70
N ILE A 303 -11.05 4.49 -1.55
CA ILE A 303 -11.21 3.36 -2.46
C ILE A 303 -11.27 2.02 -1.74
N PHE A 304 -10.75 1.92 -0.51
CA PHE A 304 -10.70 0.66 0.22
C PHE A 304 -12.06 0.36 0.86
N PRO A 305 -12.43 -0.93 1.03
CA PRO A 305 -13.58 -1.31 1.83
C PRO A 305 -13.44 -0.86 3.29
N GLU A 306 -14.56 -0.83 3.99
CA GLU A 306 -14.62 -0.62 5.44
C GLU A 306 -13.75 -1.65 6.18
N ASP A 307 -13.09 -1.25 7.27
CA ASP A 307 -12.17 -2.06 8.08
C ASP A 307 -10.98 -2.74 7.35
N PHE A 308 -10.80 -2.47 6.05
CA PHE A 308 -9.81 -3.18 5.23
C PHE A 308 -8.40 -2.93 5.74
N GLU A 309 -7.65 -4.01 5.99
CA GLU A 309 -6.24 -3.93 6.39
C GLU A 309 -5.36 -3.63 5.16
N ILE A 310 -4.99 -2.36 4.97
CA ILE A 310 -4.30 -1.87 3.78
C ILE A 310 -2.81 -2.20 3.83
N PRO A 311 -2.26 -2.95 2.85
CA PRO A 311 -0.82 -3.14 2.73
C PRO A 311 -0.11 -1.84 2.33
N VAL A 312 0.85 -1.38 3.14
CA VAL A 312 1.51 -0.08 2.95
C VAL A 312 2.29 -0.01 1.64
N ARG A 313 3.09 -1.03 1.31
CA ARG A 313 3.95 -0.96 0.11
C ARG A 313 3.15 -0.78 -1.19
N PRO A 314 2.12 -1.61 -1.49
CA PRO A 314 1.24 -1.36 -2.63
C PRO A 314 0.52 -0.01 -2.57
N LEU A 315 0.16 0.50 -1.39
CA LEU A 315 -0.44 1.84 -1.26
C LEU A 315 0.52 2.94 -1.74
N LEU A 316 1.77 2.92 -1.28
CA LEU A 316 2.79 3.91 -1.68
C LEU A 316 3.09 3.82 -3.18
N GLU A 317 3.27 2.60 -3.71
CA GLU A 317 3.49 2.37 -5.13
C GLU A 317 2.32 2.90 -5.99
N ARG A 318 1.08 2.80 -5.50
CA ARG A 318 -0.09 3.41 -6.15
C ARG A 318 -0.06 4.94 -6.07
N TRP A 319 0.28 5.55 -4.94
CA TRP A 319 0.39 7.02 -4.83
C TRP A 319 1.44 7.60 -5.78
N VAL A 320 2.57 6.91 -5.94
CA VAL A 320 3.60 7.29 -6.92
C VAL A 320 3.04 7.16 -8.35
N ALA A 321 2.36 6.06 -8.67
CA ALA A 321 1.78 5.85 -9.99
C ALA A 321 0.63 6.82 -10.33
N GLU A 322 -0.14 7.25 -9.34
CA GLU A 322 -1.13 8.32 -9.47
C GLU A 322 -0.50 9.69 -9.76
N GLY A 323 0.77 9.88 -9.41
CA GLY A 323 1.47 11.17 -9.48
C GLY A 323 1.14 12.09 -8.30
N PHE A 324 0.77 11.55 -7.14
CA PHE A 324 0.52 12.37 -5.94
C PHE A 324 1.81 12.81 -5.23
N ILE A 325 2.90 12.10 -5.48
CA ILE A 325 4.18 12.32 -4.82
C ILE A 325 4.99 13.32 -5.63
N GLN A 326 5.48 14.37 -4.96
CA GLN A 326 6.26 15.43 -5.59
C GLN A 326 7.71 15.00 -5.79
N GLU A 327 8.26 15.24 -6.99
CA GLU A 327 9.69 15.07 -7.26
C GLU A 327 10.49 16.13 -6.51
N THR A 328 11.21 15.72 -5.46
CA THR A 328 12.03 16.61 -4.62
C THR A 328 13.52 16.39 -4.90
N GLY A 329 13.98 16.90 -6.03
CA GLY A 329 15.38 16.79 -6.45
C GLY A 329 15.82 15.34 -6.64
N SER A 330 16.84 14.89 -5.92
CA SER A 330 17.42 13.55 -6.03
C SER A 330 16.84 12.51 -5.05
N ARG A 331 15.82 12.85 -4.26
CA ARG A 331 15.21 11.91 -3.31
C ARG A 331 14.40 10.84 -4.04
N ASP A 332 14.40 9.63 -3.50
CA ASP A 332 13.59 8.53 -4.02
C ASP A 332 12.10 8.78 -3.75
N LEU A 333 11.26 8.62 -4.77
CA LEU A 333 9.81 8.81 -4.67
C LEU A 333 9.16 7.87 -3.65
N ASP A 334 9.71 6.66 -3.46
CA ASP A 334 9.19 5.73 -2.44
C ASP A 334 9.41 6.25 -1.02
N ASP A 335 10.56 6.89 -0.78
CA ASP A 335 10.90 7.44 0.53
C ASP A 335 10.03 8.68 0.81
N VAL A 336 9.80 9.53 -0.19
CA VAL A 336 8.87 10.68 -0.07
C VAL A 336 7.42 10.22 0.15
N ALA A 337 7.00 9.15 -0.51
CA ALA A 337 5.68 8.56 -0.29
C ALA A 337 5.54 7.99 1.14
N GLU A 338 6.59 7.36 1.66
CA GLU A 338 6.63 6.87 3.04
C GLU A 338 6.58 8.04 4.04
N ASP A 339 7.28 9.15 3.80
CA ASP A 339 7.18 10.37 4.61
C ASP A 339 5.73 10.92 4.66
N TYR A 340 5.04 10.94 3.52
CA TYR A 340 3.65 11.38 3.44
C TYR A 340 2.72 10.49 4.27
N LEU A 341 2.94 9.17 4.27
CA LEU A 341 2.18 8.24 5.08
C LEU A 341 2.42 8.48 6.57
N TYR A 342 3.67 8.66 7.00
CA TYR A 342 3.97 8.95 8.40
C TYR A 342 3.35 10.28 8.86
N GLU A 343 3.35 11.32 8.03
CA GLU A 343 2.66 12.59 8.38
C GLU A 343 1.15 12.38 8.58
N LEU A 344 0.50 11.54 7.77
CA LEU A 344 -0.93 11.19 7.96
C LEU A 344 -1.16 10.35 9.22
N ILE A 345 -0.24 9.46 9.58
CA ILE A 345 -0.28 8.68 10.82
C ILE A 345 -0.08 9.59 12.03
N ASP A 346 0.88 10.51 11.98
CA ASP A 346 1.18 11.45 13.06
C ASP A 346 0.01 12.42 13.32
N ARG A 347 -0.75 12.74 12.27
CA ARG A 347 -2.03 13.49 12.37
C ARG A 347 -3.20 12.64 12.85
N SER A 348 -2.98 11.36 13.14
CA SER A 348 -4.01 10.39 13.55
C SER A 348 -5.15 10.20 12.54
N LEU A 349 -4.91 10.50 11.27
CA LEU A 349 -5.86 10.26 10.17
C LEU A 349 -5.78 8.81 9.65
N ILE A 350 -4.68 8.11 9.95
CA ILE A 350 -4.44 6.72 9.59
C ILE A 350 -3.93 5.97 10.83
N GLN A 351 -4.44 4.75 11.02
CA GLN A 351 -4.05 3.89 12.13
C GLN A 351 -3.05 2.82 11.67
N VAL A 352 -2.04 2.56 12.50
CA VAL A 352 -1.09 1.47 12.27
C VAL A 352 -1.75 0.14 12.67
N ALA A 353 -1.90 -0.78 11.72
CA ALA A 353 -2.52 -2.08 11.96
C ALA A 353 -1.48 -3.16 12.29
N ARG A 354 -0.38 -3.23 11.52
CA ARG A 354 0.72 -4.15 11.78
C ARG A 354 2.06 -3.49 11.49
N VAL A 355 3.04 -3.80 12.33
CA VAL A 355 4.42 -3.35 12.18
C VAL A 355 5.26 -4.49 11.58
N LYS A 356 6.21 -4.14 10.70
CA LYS A 356 7.21 -5.10 10.18
C LYS A 356 8.12 -5.49 11.33
N THR A 357 8.72 -6.68 11.27
CA THR A 357 9.74 -7.09 12.25
C THR A 357 10.94 -6.14 12.31
N SER A 358 11.15 -5.30 11.29
CA SER A 358 12.21 -4.31 11.21
C SER A 358 11.82 -2.90 11.71
N GLY A 359 10.64 -2.73 12.32
CA GLY A 359 10.19 -1.46 12.92
C GLY A 359 9.28 -0.60 12.05
N GLY A 360 9.39 -0.63 10.72
CA GLY A 360 8.53 0.17 9.82
C GLY A 360 7.10 -0.40 9.69
N VAL A 361 6.13 0.41 9.25
CA VAL A 361 4.73 -0.02 9.09
C VAL A 361 4.58 -1.08 7.99
N LYS A 362 3.86 -2.18 8.29
CA LYS A 362 3.53 -3.25 7.33
C LYS A 362 2.17 -3.04 6.71
N THR A 363 1.17 -2.78 7.54
CA THR A 363 -0.22 -2.52 7.14
C THR A 363 -0.83 -1.41 7.99
N CYS A 364 -1.78 -0.68 7.43
CA CYS A 364 -2.51 0.40 8.08
C CYS A 364 -4.02 0.26 7.88
N ARG A 365 -4.82 1.04 8.61
CA ARG A 365 -6.28 1.14 8.50
C ARG A 365 -6.72 2.60 8.55
N ILE A 366 -7.86 2.90 7.93
CA ILE A 366 -8.57 4.17 8.08
C ILE A 366 -9.83 3.92 8.91
N HIS A 367 -10.17 4.84 9.80
CA HIS A 367 -11.41 4.77 10.57
C HIS A 367 -12.61 5.07 9.67
N ASP A 368 -13.75 4.42 9.89
CA ASP A 368 -14.93 4.52 9.00
C ASP A 368 -15.44 5.96 8.82
N LEU A 369 -15.58 6.74 9.90
CA LEU A 369 -15.93 8.17 9.81
C LEU A 369 -14.92 9.00 8.99
N LEU A 370 -13.62 8.71 9.08
CA LEU A 370 -12.60 9.39 8.25
C LEU A 370 -12.67 8.94 6.80
N ARG A 371 -13.03 7.68 6.55
CA ARG A 371 -13.27 7.14 5.23
C ARG A 371 -14.52 7.75 4.60
N ASP A 372 -15.59 7.93 5.36
CA ASP A 372 -16.82 8.58 4.92
C ASP A 372 -16.59 10.04 4.57
N LEU A 373 -15.78 10.75 5.37
CA LEU A 373 -15.28 12.08 5.01
C LEU A 373 -14.50 12.04 3.69
N CYS A 374 -13.60 11.06 3.48
CA CYS A 374 -12.90 10.95 2.21
C CYS A 374 -13.87 10.74 1.04
N ILE A 375 -14.94 9.94 1.23
CA ILE A 375 -15.96 9.67 0.21
C ILE A 375 -16.78 10.93 -0.09
N SER A 376 -17.21 11.68 0.94
CA SER A 376 -18.00 12.90 0.75
C SER A 376 -17.20 13.97 0.02
N GLU A 377 -15.97 14.25 0.46
CA GLU A 377 -15.06 15.21 -0.17
C GLU A 377 -14.71 14.81 -1.62
N SER A 378 -14.60 13.50 -1.88
CA SER A 378 -14.29 13.01 -3.23
C SER A 378 -15.46 13.13 -4.21
N LYS A 379 -16.71 13.14 -3.73
CA LYS A 379 -17.90 13.33 -4.57
C LYS A 379 -17.96 14.75 -5.12
N GLU A 380 -17.63 15.76 -4.31
CA GLU A 380 -17.52 17.16 -4.75
C GLU A 380 -16.42 17.36 -5.80
N ASP A 381 -15.38 16.54 -5.72
CA ASP A 381 -14.24 16.56 -6.64
C ASP A 381 -14.45 15.75 -7.92
N LYS A 382 -15.57 15.01 -8.06
CA LYS A 382 -15.85 14.05 -9.16
C LYS A 382 -14.67 13.07 -9.42
N GLY A 383 -13.81 12.90 -8.41
CA GLY A 383 -12.50 12.28 -8.57
C GLY A 383 -12.53 10.78 -8.32
N PHE A 384 -13.41 10.33 -7.43
CA PHE A 384 -13.49 8.95 -6.96
C PHE A 384 -14.93 8.46 -6.91
N GLU A 385 -15.14 7.22 -7.33
CA GLU A 385 -16.39 6.49 -7.17
C GLU A 385 -16.10 5.12 -6.58
N VAL A 386 -16.85 4.78 -5.54
CA VAL A 386 -16.85 3.46 -4.91
C VAL A 386 -18.16 2.78 -5.24
N CYS A 387 -18.09 1.73 -6.05
CA CYS A 387 -19.23 0.94 -6.47
C CYS A 387 -19.36 -0.31 -5.60
N THR A 388 -20.50 -0.41 -4.93
CA THR A 388 -20.96 -1.51 -4.08
C THR A 388 -22.27 -2.03 -4.65
N ASP A 389 -22.73 -3.21 -4.24
CA ASP A 389 -24.00 -3.77 -4.74
C ASP A 389 -25.21 -2.82 -4.60
N ASN A 390 -25.16 -1.86 -3.68
CA ASN A 390 -26.25 -0.93 -3.38
C ASN A 390 -26.29 0.33 -4.26
N ASN A 391 -25.19 0.72 -4.93
CA ASN A 391 -25.09 2.02 -5.62
C ASN A 391 -24.63 1.95 -7.10
N ILE A 392 -24.54 0.75 -7.70
CA ILE A 392 -24.08 0.55 -9.10
C ILE A 392 -24.95 1.25 -10.16
N LEU A 393 -26.23 1.50 -9.85
CA LEU A 393 -27.20 2.06 -10.81
C LEU A 393 -27.03 3.57 -11.05
N ILE A 394 -26.22 4.26 -10.23
CA ILE A 394 -26.00 5.71 -10.38
C ILE A 394 -24.98 5.93 -11.50
N SER A 395 -25.44 6.48 -12.63
CA SER A 395 -24.55 6.79 -13.75
C SER A 395 -23.63 7.96 -13.40
N THR A 396 -22.34 7.69 -13.34
CA THR A 396 -21.32 8.73 -13.16
C THR A 396 -20.16 8.55 -14.15
N LYS A 397 -19.23 9.51 -14.15
CA LYS A 397 -18.03 9.53 -15.00
C LYS A 397 -16.78 9.68 -14.13
N PRO A 398 -16.39 8.62 -13.39
CA PRO A 398 -15.32 8.72 -12.40
C PRO A 398 -13.95 8.75 -13.04
N ARG A 399 -13.02 9.46 -12.39
CA ARG A 399 -11.59 9.34 -12.74
C ARG A 399 -10.92 8.17 -12.03
N ARG A 400 -11.41 7.80 -10.85
CA ARG A 400 -10.91 6.66 -10.09
C ARG A 400 -12.09 5.81 -9.67
N LEU A 401 -12.09 4.57 -10.11
CA LEU A 401 -13.18 3.62 -9.92
C LEU A 401 -12.71 2.51 -8.99
N SER A 402 -13.42 2.34 -7.88
CA SER A 402 -13.24 1.21 -6.97
C SER A 402 -14.46 0.30 -7.04
N ILE A 403 -14.26 -0.99 -7.31
CA ILE A 403 -15.35 -1.98 -7.43
C ILE A 403 -15.26 -2.95 -6.26
N HIS A 404 -16.25 -2.90 -5.38
CA HIS A 404 -16.36 -3.75 -4.18
C HIS A 404 -17.31 -4.93 -4.38
N CYS A 405 -18.11 -4.91 -5.45
CA CYS A 405 -18.99 -6.01 -5.85
C CYS A 405 -18.31 -7.01 -6.80
N SER A 406 -19.04 -8.05 -7.20
CA SER A 406 -18.64 -8.96 -8.28
C SER A 406 -18.47 -8.20 -9.60
N MET A 407 -17.40 -8.49 -10.34
CA MET A 407 -17.11 -7.84 -11.62
C MET A 407 -18.23 -8.08 -12.66
N ASP A 408 -18.76 -9.30 -12.73
CA ASP A 408 -19.87 -9.63 -13.64
C ASP A 408 -21.15 -8.84 -13.30
N HIS A 409 -21.43 -8.67 -12.00
CA HIS A 409 -22.55 -7.85 -11.55
C HIS A 409 -22.35 -6.38 -11.94
N TYR A 410 -21.15 -5.83 -11.72
CA TYR A 410 -20.83 -4.47 -12.13
C TYR A 410 -20.99 -4.26 -13.64
N ILE A 411 -20.44 -5.14 -14.47
CA ILE A 411 -20.49 -5.03 -15.93
C ILE A 411 -21.93 -5.14 -16.46
N SER A 412 -22.77 -5.93 -15.80
CA SER A 412 -24.15 -6.13 -16.22
C SER A 412 -25.09 -5.02 -15.75
N SER A 413 -24.78 -4.38 -14.63
CA SER A 413 -25.67 -3.38 -14.00
C SER A 413 -25.21 -1.92 -14.19
N SER A 414 -23.93 -1.66 -14.45
CA SER A 414 -23.39 -0.30 -14.56
C SER A 414 -23.60 0.31 -15.94
N ASN A 415 -23.99 1.59 -15.96
CA ASN A 415 -24.06 2.43 -17.16
C ASN A 415 -22.95 3.51 -17.18
N ASN A 416 -21.85 3.31 -16.46
CA ASN A 416 -20.80 4.32 -16.33
C ASN A 416 -19.94 4.40 -17.60
N ASP A 417 -19.53 5.62 -17.95
CA ASP A 417 -18.55 5.87 -19.02
C ASP A 417 -17.13 5.74 -18.45
N HIS A 418 -16.42 4.67 -18.83
CA HIS A 418 -15.07 4.38 -18.35
C HIS A 418 -13.95 5.13 -19.12
N SER A 419 -14.30 5.96 -20.11
CA SER A 419 -13.32 6.58 -21.01
C SER A 419 -12.31 7.51 -20.34
N CYS A 420 -12.64 8.10 -19.19
CA CYS A 420 -11.77 9.00 -18.42
C CYS A 420 -11.13 8.35 -17.18
N VAL A 421 -11.37 7.06 -16.96
CA VAL A 421 -10.88 6.34 -15.78
C VAL A 421 -9.36 6.21 -15.85
N ARG A 422 -8.69 6.73 -14.83
CA ARG A 422 -7.24 6.69 -14.60
C ARG A 422 -6.83 5.66 -13.55
N SER A 423 -7.74 5.28 -12.66
CA SER A 423 -7.49 4.20 -11.70
C SER A 423 -8.67 3.26 -11.65
N LEU A 424 -8.39 1.96 -11.74
CA LEU A 424 -9.36 0.90 -11.51
C LEU A 424 -8.79 -0.04 -10.44
N VAL A 425 -9.51 -0.17 -9.32
CA VAL A 425 -9.16 -1.07 -8.21
C VAL A 425 -10.35 -1.98 -7.90
N CYS A 426 -10.12 -3.28 -7.84
CA CYS A 426 -11.16 -4.27 -7.56
C CYS A 426 -10.91 -5.01 -6.24
N PHE A 427 -11.94 -5.16 -5.42
CA PHE A 427 -11.89 -5.85 -4.11
C PHE A 427 -12.76 -7.12 -4.05
N GLY A 428 -13.34 -7.53 -5.18
CA GLY A 428 -14.18 -8.72 -5.27
C GLY A 428 -13.44 -10.03 -4.95
N SER A 429 -14.23 -11.09 -4.73
CA SER A 429 -13.76 -12.45 -4.48
C SER A 429 -12.94 -13.02 -5.64
N PHE A 430 -12.14 -14.06 -5.34
CA PHE A 430 -11.36 -14.77 -6.36
C PHE A 430 -12.24 -15.25 -7.53
N HIS A 431 -11.95 -14.76 -8.74
CA HIS A 431 -12.66 -15.12 -9.97
C HIS A 431 -11.69 -15.14 -11.18
N TYR A 432 -12.02 -15.92 -12.22
CA TYR A 432 -11.26 -15.94 -13.48
C TYR A 432 -11.98 -15.15 -14.55
N PHE A 433 -11.28 -14.25 -15.25
CA PHE A 433 -11.92 -13.44 -16.29
C PHE A 433 -12.58 -14.26 -17.40
N THR A 434 -13.87 -14.03 -17.56
CA THR A 434 -14.63 -14.40 -18.75
C THR A 434 -14.13 -13.63 -19.98
N PRO A 435 -14.40 -14.09 -21.21
CA PRO A 435 -14.08 -13.34 -22.42
C PRO A 435 -14.75 -11.95 -22.47
N ARG A 436 -15.97 -11.83 -21.92
CA ARG A 436 -16.72 -10.56 -21.82
C ARG A 436 -15.98 -9.57 -20.92
N GLU A 437 -15.61 -9.98 -19.71
CA GLU A 437 -14.84 -9.17 -18.76
C GLU A 437 -13.49 -8.75 -19.33
N ARG A 438 -12.77 -9.66 -19.99
CA ARG A 438 -11.50 -9.35 -20.64
C ARG A 438 -11.66 -8.27 -21.72
N LYS A 439 -12.71 -8.37 -22.54
CA LYS A 439 -12.99 -7.36 -23.57
C LYS A 439 -13.30 -6.01 -22.92
N TRP A 440 -14.08 -6.00 -21.83
CA TRP A 440 -14.41 -4.79 -21.09
C TRP A 440 -13.16 -4.14 -20.47
N LEU A 441 -12.35 -4.89 -19.73
CA LEU A 441 -11.12 -4.42 -19.07
C LEU A 441 -10.11 -3.81 -20.03
N PHE A 442 -9.77 -4.52 -21.12
CA PHE A 442 -8.67 -4.12 -21.99
C PHE A 442 -9.11 -3.32 -23.23
N LYS A 443 -10.39 -2.90 -23.30
CA LYS A 443 -10.87 -1.92 -24.29
C LYS A 443 -11.54 -0.71 -23.66
N GLY A 444 -12.12 -0.82 -22.48
CA GLY A 444 -12.83 0.27 -21.81
C GLY A 444 -11.91 1.30 -21.14
N PHE A 445 -10.75 0.85 -20.63
CA PHE A 445 -9.90 1.64 -19.73
C PHE A 445 -8.64 2.19 -20.41
N THR A 446 -8.78 2.90 -21.53
CA THR A 446 -7.62 3.31 -22.36
C THR A 446 -6.71 4.37 -21.74
N LEU A 447 -7.18 5.11 -20.73
CA LEU A 447 -6.42 6.17 -20.04
C LEU A 447 -5.92 5.75 -18.64
N VAL A 448 -5.99 4.46 -18.33
CA VAL A 448 -5.66 3.95 -16.98
C VAL A 448 -4.16 4.06 -16.69
N ARG A 449 -3.85 4.53 -15.47
CA ARG A 449 -2.51 4.64 -14.88
C ARG A 449 -2.31 3.60 -13.77
N VAL A 450 -3.31 3.41 -12.92
CA VAL A 450 -3.32 2.39 -11.87
C VAL A 450 -4.35 1.34 -12.20
N PHE A 451 -3.90 0.11 -12.42
CA PHE A 451 -4.77 -1.00 -12.77
C PHE A 451 -4.54 -2.16 -11.81
N ASP A 452 -5.41 -2.27 -10.81
CA ASP A 452 -5.32 -3.26 -9.74
C ASP A 452 -6.56 -4.15 -9.72
N LEU A 453 -6.40 -5.38 -10.18
CA LEU A 453 -7.52 -6.32 -10.29
C LEU A 453 -7.76 -7.13 -9.02
N GLY A 454 -7.06 -6.82 -7.92
CA GLY A 454 -7.26 -7.50 -6.63
C GLY A 454 -6.94 -8.99 -6.73
N MET A 455 -7.90 -9.83 -6.34
CA MET A 455 -7.81 -11.29 -6.43
C MET A 455 -8.33 -11.86 -7.74
N ASN A 456 -8.76 -11.02 -8.68
CA ASN A 456 -9.24 -11.47 -9.98
C ASN A 456 -8.06 -11.95 -10.84
N CYS A 457 -8.21 -13.15 -11.38
CA CYS A 457 -7.15 -13.87 -12.05
C CYS A 457 -7.34 -13.95 -13.55
N CYS A 458 -6.25 -13.79 -14.30
CA CYS A 458 -6.19 -14.15 -15.71
C CYS A 458 -5.47 -15.49 -15.90
N ARG A 459 -5.97 -16.32 -16.84
CA ARG A 459 -5.24 -17.53 -17.30
C ARG A 459 -4.00 -17.17 -18.11
N SER A 460 -4.06 -16.06 -18.84
CA SER A 460 -2.96 -15.50 -19.61
C SER A 460 -3.06 -13.98 -19.63
N ILE A 461 -1.92 -13.31 -19.73
CA ILE A 461 -1.88 -11.86 -19.96
C ILE A 461 -2.19 -11.62 -21.44
N PRO A 462 -3.24 -10.86 -21.77
CA PRO A 462 -3.61 -10.65 -23.16
C PRO A 462 -2.69 -9.60 -23.81
N SER A 463 -2.45 -9.74 -25.11
CA SER A 463 -1.48 -8.90 -25.83
C SER A 463 -1.92 -7.42 -25.89
N ASN A 464 -3.22 -7.14 -25.94
CA ASN A 464 -3.79 -5.79 -25.91
C ASN A 464 -3.57 -5.05 -24.59
N LEU A 465 -3.08 -5.71 -23.53
CA LEU A 465 -2.57 -5.01 -22.36
C LEU A 465 -1.50 -3.97 -22.74
N GLY A 466 -0.67 -4.28 -23.76
CA GLY A 466 0.35 -3.37 -24.27
C GLY A 466 -0.19 -2.09 -24.92
N ASP A 467 -1.51 -1.97 -25.08
CA ASP A 467 -2.16 -0.79 -25.66
C ASP A 467 -2.48 0.27 -24.59
N LEU A 468 -2.43 -0.09 -23.31
CA LEU A 468 -2.65 0.79 -22.17
C LEU A 468 -1.40 1.63 -21.85
N ILE A 469 -0.98 2.49 -22.77
CA ILE A 469 0.33 3.17 -22.71
C ILE A 469 0.53 4.11 -21.51
N HIS A 470 -0.56 4.56 -20.89
CA HIS A 470 -0.55 5.43 -19.71
C HIS A 470 -0.33 4.66 -18.41
N LEU A 471 -0.30 3.32 -18.49
CA LEU A 471 -0.20 2.45 -17.33
C LEU A 471 1.15 2.65 -16.62
N ARG A 472 1.07 2.97 -15.32
CA ARG A 472 2.19 3.16 -14.40
C ARG A 472 2.24 2.08 -13.32
N TYR A 473 1.09 1.58 -12.88
CA TYR A 473 1.00 0.48 -11.91
C TYR A 473 0.06 -0.59 -12.44
N LEU A 474 0.56 -1.82 -12.53
CA LEU A 474 -0.23 -2.99 -12.90
C LEU A 474 -0.14 -4.05 -11.81
N ARG A 475 -1.29 -4.43 -11.26
CA ARG A 475 -1.45 -5.61 -10.41
C ARG A 475 -2.48 -6.56 -11.00
N ILE A 476 -2.01 -7.73 -11.43
CA ILE A 476 -2.86 -8.82 -11.90
C ILE A 476 -2.43 -10.08 -11.20
N ASP A 477 -3.32 -10.68 -10.41
CA ASP A 477 -3.01 -11.94 -9.79
C ASP A 477 -3.07 -13.07 -10.84
N SER A 478 -2.10 -13.98 -10.84
CA SER A 478 -2.18 -15.14 -11.73
C SER A 478 -1.49 -16.39 -11.22
N LYS A 479 -2.29 -17.43 -11.01
CA LYS A 479 -1.85 -18.79 -10.66
C LYS A 479 -1.11 -19.50 -11.79
N PHE A 480 -1.43 -19.17 -13.05
CA PHE A 480 -1.07 -19.99 -14.21
C PHE A 480 -0.35 -19.24 -15.33
N VAL A 481 -0.13 -17.93 -15.19
CA VAL A 481 0.65 -17.17 -16.18
C VAL A 481 2.07 -17.73 -16.21
N ARG A 482 2.42 -18.35 -17.34
CA ARG A 482 3.76 -18.85 -17.65
C ARG A 482 4.52 -17.94 -18.61
N ILE A 483 3.81 -17.10 -19.37
CA ILE A 483 4.39 -16.28 -20.43
C ILE A 483 3.83 -14.87 -20.32
N ILE A 484 4.73 -13.89 -20.29
CA ILE A 484 4.41 -12.47 -20.46
C ILE A 484 4.58 -12.12 -21.94
N PRO A 485 3.54 -11.59 -22.62
CA PRO A 485 3.63 -11.26 -24.02
C PRO A 485 4.62 -10.12 -24.27
N ALA A 486 5.30 -10.12 -25.43
CA ALA A 486 6.25 -9.07 -25.82
C ALA A 486 5.62 -7.66 -25.87
N SER A 487 4.29 -7.57 -26.03
CA SER A 487 3.56 -6.30 -25.98
C SER A 487 3.66 -5.58 -24.63
N ILE A 488 4.07 -6.25 -23.54
CA ILE A 488 4.35 -5.58 -22.26
C ILE A 488 5.42 -4.50 -22.42
N LEU A 489 6.39 -4.70 -23.33
CA LEU A 489 7.49 -3.77 -23.60
C LEU A 489 7.04 -2.45 -24.22
N ASN A 490 5.77 -2.36 -24.62
CA ASN A 490 5.16 -1.13 -25.11
C ASN A 490 4.77 -0.17 -23.98
N LEU A 491 4.68 -0.66 -22.74
CA LEU A 491 4.28 0.11 -21.57
C LEU A 491 5.46 0.88 -20.99
N ARG A 492 5.94 1.89 -21.72
CA ARG A 492 7.17 2.63 -21.37
C ARG A 492 7.06 3.37 -20.03
N ASN A 493 5.85 3.79 -19.66
CA ASN A 493 5.55 4.50 -18.41
C ASN A 493 5.36 3.57 -17.21
N LEU A 494 5.44 2.24 -17.39
CA LEU A 494 5.19 1.28 -16.32
C LEU A 494 6.28 1.39 -15.23
N GLN A 495 5.86 1.70 -14.01
CA GLN A 495 6.70 1.84 -12.82
C GLN A 495 6.65 0.58 -11.94
N THR A 496 5.47 -0.03 -11.81
CA THR A 496 5.28 -1.24 -10.99
C THR A 496 4.53 -2.31 -11.76
N LEU A 497 5.10 -3.51 -11.82
CA LEU A 497 4.44 -4.72 -12.32
C LEU A 497 4.36 -5.76 -11.21
N ASP A 498 3.15 -6.04 -10.73
CA ASP A 498 2.87 -7.03 -9.71
C ASP A 498 1.98 -8.15 -10.25
N LEU A 499 2.55 -9.34 -10.39
CA LEU A 499 1.85 -10.53 -10.87
C LEU A 499 1.27 -11.39 -9.72
N GLY A 500 1.22 -10.87 -8.49
CA GLY A 500 0.62 -11.51 -7.32
C GLY A 500 1.61 -12.21 -6.39
N ASN A 501 1.07 -13.00 -5.44
CA ASN A 501 1.88 -13.87 -4.57
C ASN A 501 1.20 -15.24 -4.29
N TRP A 502 1.32 -16.18 -5.24
CA TRP A 502 0.85 -17.56 -5.11
C TRP A 502 1.93 -18.53 -4.63
N ILE A 503 1.46 -19.61 -4.01
CA ILE A 503 2.30 -20.63 -3.37
C ILE A 503 3.11 -21.45 -4.38
N LEU A 504 2.59 -21.68 -5.60
CA LEU A 504 3.15 -22.65 -6.54
C LEU A 504 4.46 -22.24 -7.24
N ARG A 505 5.03 -21.05 -6.95
CA ARG A 505 6.35 -20.54 -7.44
C ARG A 505 6.73 -20.96 -8.88
N ILE A 506 5.78 -20.90 -9.80
CA ILE A 506 5.98 -21.36 -11.17
C ILE A 506 6.88 -20.35 -11.92
N PRO A 507 7.87 -20.80 -12.70
CA PRO A 507 8.70 -19.89 -13.48
C PRO A 507 7.91 -19.15 -14.56
N ILE A 508 8.24 -17.88 -14.76
CA ILE A 508 7.54 -16.99 -15.71
C ILE A 508 8.51 -16.56 -16.80
N SER A 509 8.17 -16.88 -18.05
CA SER A 509 8.88 -16.41 -19.24
C SER A 509 8.62 -14.92 -19.43
N PHE A 510 9.68 -14.11 -19.38
CA PHE A 510 9.64 -12.65 -19.56
C PHE A 510 10.50 -12.27 -20.78
N PRO A 511 10.05 -11.32 -21.64
CA PRO A 511 10.83 -10.83 -22.76
C PRO A 511 12.20 -10.29 -22.32
N CYS A 512 13.27 -10.71 -22.98
CA CYS A 512 14.62 -10.38 -22.53
C CYS A 512 14.96 -8.89 -22.60
N GLU A 513 14.28 -8.12 -23.46
CA GLU A 513 14.45 -6.69 -23.68
C GLU A 513 13.74 -5.83 -22.63
N MET A 514 13.72 -6.28 -21.37
CA MET A 514 13.07 -5.58 -20.25
C MET A 514 13.60 -4.15 -20.02
N TRP A 515 14.81 -3.85 -20.51
CA TRP A 515 15.39 -2.50 -20.51
C TRP A 515 14.56 -1.46 -21.27
N LYS A 516 13.67 -1.88 -22.20
CA LYS A 516 12.71 -0.97 -22.86
C LYS A 516 11.72 -0.34 -21.89
N LEU A 517 11.50 -0.95 -20.70
CA LEU A 517 10.66 -0.42 -19.63
C LEU A 517 11.46 0.58 -18.79
N LYS A 518 11.76 1.75 -19.36
CA LYS A 518 12.71 2.72 -18.79
C LYS A 518 12.30 3.26 -17.42
N HIS A 519 11.00 3.33 -17.13
CA HIS A 519 10.48 3.83 -15.86
C HIS A 519 10.19 2.73 -14.83
N LEU A 520 10.48 1.45 -15.14
CA LEU A 520 10.18 0.34 -14.24
C LEU A 520 11.06 0.40 -12.99
N ARG A 521 10.41 0.43 -11.82
CA ARG A 521 11.01 0.48 -10.49
C ARG A 521 10.85 -0.84 -9.75
N HIS A 522 9.69 -1.48 -9.89
CA HIS A 522 9.39 -2.70 -9.16
C HIS A 522 8.79 -3.79 -10.04
N LEU A 523 9.39 -4.98 -9.96
CA LEU A 523 8.94 -6.18 -10.64
C LEU A 523 8.68 -7.29 -9.61
N TYR A 524 7.41 -7.57 -9.36
CA TYR A 524 6.94 -8.60 -8.45
C TYR A 524 6.27 -9.74 -9.20
N THR A 525 6.71 -10.94 -8.90
CA THR A 525 6.26 -12.17 -9.55
C THR A 525 6.09 -13.29 -8.53
N ASN A 526 5.13 -14.17 -8.79
CA ASN A 526 4.86 -15.38 -7.97
C ASN A 526 6.01 -16.36 -7.96
N GLY A 527 6.75 -16.41 -9.06
CA GLY A 527 7.87 -17.30 -9.25
C GLY A 527 9.00 -16.63 -10.03
N PRO A 528 10.09 -17.36 -10.23
CA PRO A 528 11.32 -16.83 -10.81
C PRO A 528 11.13 -16.50 -12.30
N ILE A 529 11.65 -15.35 -12.69
CA ILE A 529 11.62 -14.89 -14.08
C ILE A 529 12.67 -15.64 -14.92
N ILE A 530 12.28 -16.11 -16.09
CA ILE A 530 13.16 -16.67 -17.12
C ILE A 530 13.15 -15.72 -18.31
N LEU A 531 14.34 -15.23 -18.68
CA LEU A 531 14.47 -14.34 -19.84
C LEU A 531 14.40 -15.12 -21.16
N SER A 532 13.34 -14.88 -21.93
CA SER A 532 13.05 -15.48 -23.24
C SER A 532 13.32 -14.52 -24.39
N GLY A 533 13.62 -15.04 -25.58
CA GLY A 533 13.95 -14.24 -26.77
C GLY A 533 15.46 -14.11 -27.03
N ARG A 534 15.85 -13.45 -28.13
CA ARG A 534 17.26 -13.16 -28.44
C ARG A 534 17.62 -11.81 -27.84
N CYS A 535 18.57 -11.77 -26.90
CA CYS A 535 19.15 -10.51 -26.44
C CYS A 535 20.10 -10.02 -27.54
N SER A 536 19.64 -9.16 -28.45
CA SER A 536 20.57 -8.31 -29.20
C SER A 536 21.36 -7.52 -28.16
N GLY A 537 22.69 -7.56 -28.22
CA GLY A 537 23.60 -7.04 -27.20
C GLY A 537 23.54 -5.52 -27.02
N SER A 538 22.41 -5.00 -26.55
CA SER A 538 22.18 -3.60 -26.22
C SER A 538 22.93 -3.21 -24.96
N ASP A 539 23.45 -1.98 -24.96
CA ASP A 539 24.13 -1.36 -23.82
C ASP A 539 23.19 -0.49 -22.95
N GLU A 540 21.88 -0.67 -23.05
CA GLU A 540 20.92 0.09 -22.26
C GLU A 540 20.89 -0.34 -20.78
N VAL A 541 20.91 0.66 -19.89
CA VAL A 541 20.95 0.51 -18.43
C VAL A 541 19.57 0.84 -17.84
N MET A 542 19.10 0.04 -16.89
CA MET A 542 17.83 0.26 -16.18
C MET A 542 18.06 1.05 -14.89
N TRP A 543 18.20 2.37 -15.02
CA TRP A 543 18.48 3.28 -13.90
C TRP A 543 17.40 3.30 -12.82
N ASN A 544 16.14 3.08 -13.18
CA ASN A 544 15.03 3.20 -12.23
C ASN A 544 14.74 1.89 -11.49
N LEU A 545 15.26 0.74 -11.92
CA LEU A 545 14.86 -0.55 -11.38
C LEU A 545 15.45 -0.79 -9.99
N GLN A 546 14.59 -0.86 -8.98
CA GLN A 546 14.96 -1.01 -7.58
C GLN A 546 14.67 -2.40 -7.04
N THR A 547 13.66 -3.10 -7.55
CA THR A 547 13.24 -4.39 -7.02
C THR A 547 12.92 -5.42 -8.10
N ILE A 548 13.53 -6.61 -7.97
CA ILE A 548 13.16 -7.83 -8.67
C ILE A 548 12.87 -8.92 -7.64
N SER A 549 11.63 -9.43 -7.60
CA SER A 549 11.20 -10.48 -6.65
C SER A 549 12.03 -11.76 -6.74
N ALA A 550 12.21 -12.28 -7.96
CA ALA A 550 13.00 -13.47 -8.25
C ALA A 550 13.33 -13.57 -9.75
N ILE A 551 14.59 -13.82 -10.09
CA ILE A 551 15.05 -14.17 -11.44
C ILE A 551 15.78 -15.52 -11.39
N ARG A 552 15.52 -16.40 -12.37
CA ARG A 552 16.25 -17.65 -12.52
C ARG A 552 17.62 -17.35 -13.11
N LEU A 553 18.65 -17.85 -12.43
CA LEU A 553 20.01 -17.69 -12.87
C LEU A 553 20.28 -18.58 -14.09
N ASN A 554 20.51 -17.95 -15.23
CA ASN A 554 20.96 -18.55 -16.47
C ASN A 554 21.98 -17.60 -17.15
N GLN A 555 22.53 -17.98 -18.31
CA GLN A 555 23.55 -17.17 -19.00
C GLN A 555 23.08 -15.74 -19.32
N LYS A 556 21.79 -15.54 -19.64
CA LYS A 556 21.23 -14.22 -19.96
C LYS A 556 21.10 -13.35 -18.71
N ALA A 557 20.52 -13.89 -17.65
CA ALA A 557 20.40 -13.21 -16.36
C ALA A 557 21.78 -12.87 -15.78
N ALA A 558 22.73 -13.80 -15.91
CA ALA A 558 24.11 -13.59 -15.50
C ALA A 558 24.76 -12.45 -16.27
N SER A 559 24.64 -12.42 -17.60
CA SER A 559 25.17 -11.33 -18.43
C SER A 559 24.57 -9.96 -18.09
N LEU A 560 23.30 -9.88 -17.69
CA LEU A 560 22.69 -8.59 -17.31
C LEU A 560 23.30 -8.04 -16.01
N ILE A 561 23.55 -8.94 -15.05
CA ILE A 561 24.14 -8.60 -13.75
C ILE A 561 25.63 -8.27 -13.91
N GLU A 562 26.40 -9.11 -14.61
CA GLU A 562 27.84 -8.92 -14.85
C GLU A 562 28.16 -7.61 -15.59
N LYS A 563 27.25 -7.14 -16.45
CA LYS A 563 27.40 -5.87 -17.18
C LYS A 563 26.97 -4.63 -16.38
N GLY A 564 26.60 -4.77 -15.11
CA GLY A 564 26.20 -3.63 -14.27
C GLY A 564 24.94 -2.91 -14.76
N ARG A 565 24.02 -3.59 -15.46
CA ARG A 565 22.83 -2.97 -16.09
C ARG A 565 21.74 -2.54 -15.10
N LEU A 566 21.93 -2.84 -13.81
CA LEU A 566 20.95 -2.68 -12.73
C LEU A 566 21.52 -1.86 -11.55
N PRO A 567 22.04 -0.64 -11.77
CA PRO A 567 22.87 0.06 -10.78
C PRO A 567 22.16 0.40 -9.47
N ASN A 568 20.86 0.74 -9.53
CA ASN A 568 20.08 1.20 -8.36
C ASN A 568 19.25 0.08 -7.70
N LEU A 569 19.58 -1.18 -7.97
CA LEU A 569 18.82 -2.31 -7.47
C LEU A 569 19.01 -2.49 -5.95
N LYS A 570 17.93 -2.29 -5.19
CA LYS A 570 17.88 -2.42 -3.72
C LYS A 570 17.53 -3.84 -3.26
N ASN A 571 16.67 -4.53 -4.02
CA ASN A 571 16.11 -5.83 -3.67
C ASN A 571 16.21 -6.82 -4.84
N LEU A 572 16.90 -7.95 -4.64
CA LEU A 572 17.06 -8.99 -5.65
C LEU A 572 16.70 -10.37 -5.10
N GLY A 573 15.88 -11.11 -5.84
CA GLY A 573 15.73 -12.55 -5.65
C GLY A 573 16.43 -13.34 -6.76
N LEU A 574 17.17 -14.38 -6.40
CA LEU A 574 17.85 -15.30 -7.30
C LEU A 574 17.34 -16.72 -7.07
N GLN A 575 16.92 -17.40 -8.14
CA GLN A 575 16.76 -18.85 -8.13
C GLN A 575 17.97 -19.49 -8.81
N ILE A 576 18.66 -20.37 -8.07
CA ILE A 576 19.85 -21.09 -8.54
C ILE A 576 19.44 -22.55 -8.77
N SER A 577 19.80 -23.09 -9.93
CA SER A 577 19.61 -24.51 -10.28
C SER A 577 20.97 -25.16 -10.50
N SER A 578 21.10 -26.41 -10.06
CA SER A 578 22.32 -27.22 -10.17
C SER A 578 22.74 -27.55 -11.61
N ASN A 579 21.83 -27.42 -12.56
CA ASN A 579 22.09 -27.76 -13.97
C ASN A 579 22.89 -26.68 -14.73
N HIS A 580 23.08 -25.51 -14.14
CA HIS A 580 23.77 -24.41 -14.80
C HIS A 580 25.21 -24.27 -14.27
N LYS A 581 26.19 -24.74 -15.05
CA LYS A 581 27.64 -24.48 -14.90
C LYS A 581 28.02 -23.00 -15.09
N VAL A 582 27.16 -22.05 -14.72
CA VAL A 582 27.55 -20.63 -14.64
C VAL A 582 28.55 -20.54 -13.50
N LYS A 583 29.68 -19.85 -13.70
CA LYS A 583 30.64 -19.55 -12.62
C LYS A 583 29.94 -18.68 -11.56
N LEU A 584 29.25 -19.34 -10.62
CA LEU A 584 28.47 -18.71 -9.56
C LEU A 584 29.32 -17.69 -8.79
N SER A 585 30.58 -18.03 -8.53
CA SER A 585 31.58 -17.15 -7.90
C SER A 585 31.74 -15.82 -8.62
N LYS A 586 31.88 -15.82 -9.95
CA LYS A 586 32.03 -14.60 -10.76
C LYS A 586 30.76 -13.73 -10.74
N LEU A 587 29.59 -14.36 -10.80
CA LEU A 587 28.31 -13.63 -10.70
C LEU A 587 28.14 -13.01 -9.31
N LEU A 588 28.37 -13.78 -8.25
CA LEU A 588 28.22 -13.30 -6.87
C LEU A 588 29.25 -12.19 -6.57
N GLN A 589 30.46 -12.26 -7.13
CA GLN A 589 31.40 -11.12 -7.13
C GLN A 589 30.83 -9.91 -7.87
N SER A 590 30.14 -10.11 -9.01
CA SER A 590 29.51 -9.00 -9.75
C SER A 590 28.39 -8.33 -8.96
N LEU A 591 27.73 -9.03 -8.02
CA LEU A 591 26.77 -8.40 -7.10
C LEU A 591 27.41 -7.38 -6.16
N GLN A 592 28.73 -7.42 -5.95
CA GLN A 592 29.43 -6.38 -5.18
C GLN A 592 29.36 -5.01 -5.87
N GLN A 593 29.26 -4.98 -7.20
CA GLN A 593 29.12 -3.73 -7.97
C GLN A 593 27.75 -3.06 -7.72
N LEU A 594 26.77 -3.80 -7.20
CA LEU A 594 25.46 -3.27 -6.85
C LEU A 594 25.52 -2.61 -5.47
N GLY A 595 26.05 -1.38 -5.42
CA GLY A 595 26.28 -0.64 -4.17
C GLY A 595 25.01 -0.36 -3.35
N HIS A 596 23.85 -0.29 -3.99
CA HIS A 596 22.55 -0.04 -3.32
C HIS A 596 21.83 -1.33 -2.88
N LEU A 597 22.37 -2.52 -3.18
CA LEU A 597 21.71 -3.79 -2.88
C LEU A 597 21.69 -4.04 -1.37
N SER A 598 20.51 -3.96 -0.74
CA SER A 598 20.36 -4.16 0.70
C SER A 598 19.67 -5.47 1.05
N LYS A 599 18.84 -6.02 0.16
CA LYS A 599 18.09 -7.25 0.39
C LYS A 599 18.33 -8.27 -0.71
N LEU A 600 18.83 -9.44 -0.33
CA LEU A 600 19.04 -10.58 -1.22
C LEU A 600 18.20 -11.78 -0.79
N LYS A 601 17.45 -12.36 -1.73
CA LYS A 601 16.74 -13.62 -1.55
C LYS A 601 17.36 -14.67 -2.46
N ILE A 602 17.72 -15.81 -1.94
CA ILE A 602 18.28 -16.93 -2.70
C ILE A 602 17.36 -18.13 -2.52
N SER A 603 17.01 -18.78 -3.62
CA SER A 603 16.25 -20.02 -3.62
C SER A 603 17.03 -21.09 -4.37
N LEU A 604 17.41 -22.16 -3.67
CA LEU A 604 18.13 -23.28 -4.26
C LEU A 604 17.11 -24.30 -4.81
N GLN A 605 17.18 -24.65 -6.09
CA GLN A 605 16.30 -25.65 -6.69
C GLN A 605 16.93 -27.04 -6.56
N ALA A 606 16.26 -27.97 -5.88
CA ALA A 606 16.63 -29.39 -5.89
C ALA A 606 16.27 -30.02 -7.25
N LYS A 607 17.00 -31.05 -7.67
CA LYS A 607 16.68 -31.81 -8.90
C LYS A 607 15.24 -32.36 -8.78
N ASP A 608 14.41 -32.12 -9.79
CA ASP A 608 13.14 -32.80 -9.94
C ASP A 608 13.44 -34.30 -10.17
N LEU A 609 13.06 -35.17 -9.23
CA LEU A 609 13.05 -36.62 -9.44
C LEU A 609 11.88 -36.96 -10.37
N THR A 610 12.03 -36.70 -11.66
CA THR A 610 11.26 -37.39 -12.69
C THR A 610 12.07 -38.60 -13.13
N SER A 611 12.25 -39.56 -12.22
CA SER A 611 12.62 -40.92 -12.57
C SER A 611 11.91 -41.85 -11.58
N SER A 612 10.95 -42.57 -12.13
CA SER A 612 10.15 -43.61 -11.52
C SER A 612 11.01 -44.79 -11.07
N ASP A 613 11.40 -44.85 -9.80
CA ASP A 613 11.59 -46.12 -9.09
C ASP A 613 11.57 -45.89 -7.56
N PRO A 614 10.55 -46.36 -6.82
CA PRO A 614 10.45 -46.20 -5.36
C PRO A 614 11.29 -47.22 -4.55
N SER A 615 12.04 -48.12 -5.20
CA SER A 615 12.54 -49.34 -4.54
C SER A 615 13.98 -49.28 -4.00
N GLN A 616 14.68 -48.15 -4.06
CA GLN A 616 16.03 -48.02 -3.48
C GLN A 616 16.05 -47.05 -2.29
N HIS A 617 15.69 -47.56 -1.12
CA HIS A 617 15.96 -46.92 0.17
C HIS A 617 17.35 -47.33 0.67
N GLY A 618 18.35 -46.48 0.43
CA GLY A 618 19.67 -46.54 1.06
C GLY A 618 20.29 -45.14 1.01
N SER A 619 20.60 -44.57 2.19
CA SER A 619 21.30 -43.30 2.42
C SER A 619 21.05 -42.20 1.37
N MET A 620 19.99 -41.43 1.58
CA MET A 620 19.48 -40.41 0.68
C MET A 620 20.33 -39.12 0.72
N GLU A 621 21.61 -39.21 0.37
CA GLU A 621 22.39 -38.04 -0.07
C GLU A 621 21.80 -37.60 -1.42
N ARG A 622 20.79 -36.73 -1.36
CA ARG A 622 20.33 -36.00 -2.56
C ARG A 622 21.41 -34.99 -2.89
N ASP A 623 22.46 -35.46 -3.57
CA ASP A 623 23.51 -34.64 -4.14
C ASP A 623 22.89 -33.59 -5.05
N THR A 624 22.68 -32.41 -4.47
CA THR A 624 22.21 -31.23 -5.18
C THR A 624 23.24 -30.79 -6.22
N GLY A 625 24.42 -31.41 -6.29
CA GLY A 625 25.55 -30.99 -7.12
C GLY A 625 26.07 -29.60 -6.72
N PHE A 626 25.59 -29.07 -5.59
CA PHE A 626 25.80 -27.70 -5.15
C PHE A 626 26.58 -27.72 -3.85
N LYS A 627 27.84 -27.26 -3.89
CA LYS A 627 28.67 -27.12 -2.69
C LYS A 627 28.27 -25.85 -1.94
N PRO A 628 27.64 -25.93 -0.75
CA PRO A 628 27.18 -24.75 -0.01
C PRO A 628 28.33 -23.77 0.32
N GLN A 629 29.55 -24.29 0.46
CA GLN A 629 30.73 -23.49 0.79
C GLN A 629 31.04 -22.42 -0.27
N GLU A 630 30.90 -22.73 -1.57
CA GLU A 630 31.23 -21.79 -2.66
C GLU A 630 30.27 -20.59 -2.71
N LEU A 631 28.97 -20.84 -2.48
CA LEU A 631 27.97 -19.78 -2.40
C LEU A 631 28.21 -18.89 -1.18
N LEU A 632 28.40 -19.50 -0.02
CA LEU A 632 28.57 -18.76 1.23
C LEU A 632 29.88 -17.96 1.29
N GLN A 633 31.00 -18.49 0.78
CA GLN A 633 32.26 -17.75 0.64
C GLN A 633 32.09 -16.48 -0.20
N SER A 634 31.32 -16.58 -1.28
CA SER A 634 31.05 -15.44 -2.15
C SER A 634 30.09 -14.42 -1.51
N LEU A 635 29.18 -14.87 -0.63
CA LEU A 635 28.29 -13.97 0.10
C LEU A 635 29.01 -13.14 1.16
N LYS A 636 30.06 -13.67 1.81
CA LYS A 636 30.87 -12.93 2.79
C LYS A 636 31.33 -11.56 2.27
N LEU A 637 31.60 -11.49 0.97
CA LEU A 637 32.10 -10.31 0.27
C LEU A 637 31.04 -9.20 0.04
N LEU A 638 29.76 -9.46 0.34
CA LEU A 638 28.65 -8.54 0.12
C LEU A 638 28.32 -7.73 1.39
N SER A 639 29.23 -6.85 1.80
CA SER A 639 29.11 -6.03 3.02
C SER A 639 27.95 -5.04 3.01
N GLN A 640 27.38 -4.74 1.84
CA GLN A 640 26.23 -3.84 1.69
C GLN A 640 24.89 -4.48 2.12
N LEU A 641 24.83 -5.81 2.25
CA LEU A 641 23.59 -6.51 2.58
C LEU A 641 23.18 -6.34 4.05
N THR A 642 21.92 -5.95 4.26
CA THR A 642 21.30 -5.88 5.58
C THR A 642 20.28 -6.99 5.80
N THR A 643 19.63 -7.45 4.73
CA THR A 643 18.65 -8.55 4.77
C THR A 643 19.05 -9.67 3.85
N LEU A 644 19.19 -10.88 4.39
CA LEU A 644 19.45 -12.08 3.61
C LEU A 644 18.36 -13.12 3.89
N LYS A 645 17.78 -13.68 2.82
CA LYS A 645 16.86 -14.80 2.90
C LYS A 645 17.34 -15.93 2.01
N ILE A 646 17.58 -17.11 2.56
CA ILE A 646 17.94 -18.31 1.78
C ILE A 646 16.84 -19.35 1.97
N SER A 647 16.35 -19.91 0.87
CA SER A 647 15.32 -20.95 0.85
C SER A 647 15.89 -22.25 0.29
N ASN A 648 15.39 -23.38 0.81
CA ASN A 648 15.85 -24.74 0.54
C ASN A 648 17.29 -24.96 1.02
N VAL A 649 17.50 -24.60 2.28
CA VAL A 649 18.77 -24.63 3.00
C VAL A 649 18.92 -26.00 3.67
N PHE A 650 19.16 -27.06 2.89
CA PHE A 650 19.29 -28.42 3.44
C PHE A 650 20.57 -28.58 4.27
N ASP A 651 21.75 -28.22 3.70
CA ASP A 651 23.07 -28.45 4.32
C ASP A 651 23.91 -27.18 4.54
N LEU A 652 23.34 -26.01 4.22
CA LEU A 652 24.04 -24.73 4.36
C LEU A 652 24.46 -24.39 5.81
N PRO A 653 23.70 -24.75 6.87
CA PRO A 653 24.04 -24.39 8.24
C PRO A 653 25.13 -25.26 8.86
N THR A 654 25.36 -26.49 8.38
CA THR A 654 26.41 -27.38 8.91
C THR A 654 27.81 -27.05 8.41
N CYS A 655 27.91 -26.09 7.48
CA CYS A 655 29.19 -25.68 6.92
C CYS A 655 29.85 -24.61 7.81
N ALA A 656 31.12 -24.80 8.18
CA ALA A 656 31.95 -23.79 8.84
C ALA A 656 32.18 -22.58 7.90
N VAL A 657 31.28 -21.59 7.90
CA VAL A 657 31.31 -20.48 6.93
C VAL A 657 30.85 -19.15 7.52
N ALA A 658 31.29 -18.04 6.94
CA ALA A 658 30.92 -16.68 7.33
C ALA A 658 29.80 -16.10 6.44
N PHE A 659 28.74 -15.58 7.07
CA PHE A 659 27.73 -14.74 6.42
C PHE A 659 28.24 -13.29 6.24
N PRO A 660 27.59 -12.46 5.39
CA PRO A 660 27.93 -11.05 5.31
C PRO A 660 27.85 -10.34 6.67
N PRO A 661 28.83 -9.49 7.02
CA PRO A 661 29.02 -8.99 8.39
C PRO A 661 27.95 -7.98 8.85
N ASN A 662 27.27 -7.30 7.92
CA ASN A 662 26.32 -6.23 8.22
C ASN A 662 24.85 -6.68 8.21
N ILE A 663 24.59 -8.00 8.24
CA ILE A 663 23.23 -8.53 8.24
C ILE A 663 22.52 -8.15 9.55
N THR A 664 21.39 -7.47 9.43
CA THR A 664 20.46 -7.17 10.52
C THR A 664 19.29 -8.15 10.54
N LYS A 665 18.96 -8.75 9.40
CA LYS A 665 17.88 -9.74 9.26
C LYS A 665 18.30 -10.94 8.44
N LEU A 666 18.26 -12.11 9.06
CA LEU A 666 18.52 -13.40 8.42
C LEU A 666 17.26 -14.27 8.43
N THR A 667 16.96 -14.90 7.29
CA THR A 667 15.86 -15.86 7.18
C THR A 667 16.33 -17.09 6.43
N LEU A 668 16.36 -18.23 7.10
CA LEU A 668 16.71 -19.52 6.52
C LEU A 668 15.46 -20.40 6.48
N ILE A 669 15.16 -20.98 5.32
CA ILE A 669 13.98 -21.82 5.10
C ILE A 669 14.40 -23.16 4.51
N GLY A 670 13.79 -24.23 4.99
CA GLY A 670 14.05 -25.60 4.55
C GLY A 670 15.23 -26.24 5.27
N ILE A 671 15.49 -25.82 6.52
CA ILE A 671 16.53 -26.43 7.36
C ILE A 671 16.08 -27.85 7.72
N THR A 672 16.95 -28.83 7.48
CA THR A 672 16.72 -30.22 7.86
C THR A 672 17.56 -30.62 9.05
N TYR A 673 18.77 -30.08 9.16
CA TYR A 673 19.67 -30.33 10.29
C TYR A 673 20.59 -29.11 10.52
N MET A 674 21.03 -28.91 11.76
CA MET A 674 21.93 -27.84 12.15
C MET A 674 22.78 -28.32 13.33
N ASN A 675 24.10 -28.18 13.23
CA ASN A 675 25.05 -28.51 14.29
C ASN A 675 25.44 -27.27 15.10
N ASP A 676 26.20 -27.48 16.18
CA ASP A 676 26.66 -26.41 17.08
C ASP A 676 27.52 -25.37 16.33
N ASP A 677 28.43 -25.81 15.46
CA ASP A 677 29.25 -24.92 14.62
C ASP A 677 28.38 -23.97 13.78
N GLY A 678 27.29 -24.50 13.20
CA GLY A 678 26.32 -23.72 12.45
C GLY A 678 25.63 -22.67 13.30
N MET A 679 25.25 -23.02 14.52
CA MET A 679 24.69 -22.06 15.47
C MET A 679 25.71 -21.02 15.91
N HIS A 680 26.96 -21.39 16.17
CA HIS A 680 28.05 -20.46 16.50
C HIS A 680 28.27 -19.42 15.41
N VAL A 681 28.27 -19.85 14.14
CA VAL A 681 28.36 -18.95 12.99
C VAL A 681 27.24 -17.91 13.01
N LEU A 682 26.00 -18.33 13.29
CA LEU A 682 24.86 -17.43 13.38
C LEU A 682 24.95 -16.52 14.61
N GLY A 683 25.41 -17.05 15.74
CA GLY A 683 25.58 -16.33 17.01
C GLY A 683 26.64 -15.23 16.96
N ASN A 684 27.67 -15.42 16.15
CA ASN A 684 28.75 -14.45 15.95
C ASN A 684 28.35 -13.25 15.08
N LEU A 685 27.12 -13.21 14.54
CA LEU A 685 26.63 -12.06 13.77
C LEU A 685 26.22 -10.92 14.71
N THR A 686 27.16 -10.05 15.02
CA THR A 686 27.01 -8.99 16.05
C THR A 686 25.94 -7.94 15.74
N LYS A 687 25.61 -7.71 14.45
CA LYS A 687 24.57 -6.76 14.01
C LYS A 687 23.19 -7.40 13.81
N LEU A 688 23.07 -8.71 14.01
CA LEU A 688 21.84 -9.45 13.74
C LEU A 688 20.76 -9.09 14.76
N ARG A 689 19.66 -8.51 14.29
CA ARG A 689 18.49 -8.15 15.11
C ARG A 689 17.34 -9.11 14.94
N ILE A 690 17.24 -9.77 13.79
CA ILE A 690 16.11 -10.63 13.44
C ILE A 690 16.64 -11.94 12.85
N LEU A 691 16.38 -13.04 13.53
CA LEU A 691 16.67 -14.39 13.06
C LEU A 691 15.38 -15.17 12.86
N LYS A 692 15.20 -15.72 11.66
CA LYS A 692 14.06 -16.59 11.33
C LYS A 692 14.57 -17.90 10.76
N LEU A 693 14.30 -18.98 11.46
CA LEU A 693 14.65 -20.34 11.07
C LEU A 693 13.35 -21.10 10.77
N SER A 694 13.28 -21.74 9.61
CA SER A 694 12.14 -22.55 9.22
C SER A 694 12.59 -23.88 8.63
N GLY A 695 11.98 -24.97 9.07
CA GLY A 695 12.36 -26.31 8.62
C GLY A 695 11.77 -26.71 7.27
N GLY A 696 12.05 -27.94 6.87
CA GLY A 696 11.59 -28.57 5.63
C GLY A 696 10.08 -28.89 5.64
N VAL A 697 9.51 -29.12 4.44
CA VAL A 697 8.08 -29.46 4.28
C VAL A 697 7.82 -30.97 4.45
N PHE A 698 8.87 -31.80 4.46
CA PHE A 698 8.76 -33.26 4.56
C PHE A 698 9.15 -33.71 5.97
N GLY A 699 8.23 -34.32 6.73
CA GLY A 699 8.42 -34.72 8.14
C GLY A 699 9.15 -36.05 8.33
N PHE A 700 10.27 -36.26 7.64
CA PHE A 700 11.07 -37.50 7.73
C PHE A 700 12.54 -37.20 8.09
N TRP A 701 12.80 -36.20 8.93
CA TRP A 701 14.16 -35.83 9.35
C TRP A 701 14.36 -36.11 10.83
N ASP A 702 15.59 -36.49 11.20
CA ASP A 702 15.96 -36.68 12.58
C ASP A 702 15.92 -35.36 13.34
N SER A 703 15.36 -35.39 14.55
CA SER A 703 15.34 -34.23 15.43
C SER A 703 16.76 -33.88 15.90
N PHE A 704 17.08 -32.60 16.01
CA PHE A 704 18.40 -32.12 16.46
C PHE A 704 18.30 -31.18 17.67
N ASP A 705 19.42 -30.98 18.36
CA ASP A 705 19.51 -30.07 19.50
C ASP A 705 19.97 -28.68 19.02
N LEU A 706 19.41 -27.63 19.63
CA LEU A 706 19.78 -26.25 19.37
C LEU A 706 20.49 -25.70 20.61
N ASN A 707 21.79 -25.48 20.50
CA ASN A 707 22.62 -24.95 21.59
C ASN A 707 22.98 -23.48 21.32
N CYS A 708 22.81 -22.64 22.33
CA CYS A 708 23.16 -21.22 22.30
C CYS A 708 24.05 -20.88 23.50
N ASP A 709 25.33 -20.71 23.24
CA ASP A 709 26.35 -20.44 24.26
C ASP A 709 26.42 -18.97 24.66
N ALA A 710 27.10 -18.72 25.79
CA ALA A 710 27.25 -17.39 26.35
C ALA A 710 27.87 -16.41 25.34
N GLY A 711 27.33 -15.19 25.26
CA GLY A 711 27.79 -14.14 24.34
C GLY A 711 27.31 -14.28 22.89
N MET A 712 26.59 -15.35 22.53
CA MET A 712 25.97 -15.46 21.21
C MET A 712 24.78 -14.51 21.07
N PHE A 713 24.60 -13.97 19.85
CA PHE A 713 23.45 -13.13 19.48
C PHE A 713 23.30 -11.83 20.30
N PRO A 714 24.32 -10.97 20.37
CA PRO A 714 24.35 -9.84 21.31
C PRO A 714 23.27 -8.77 21.05
N GLN A 715 22.80 -8.59 19.81
CA GLN A 715 21.79 -7.60 19.43
C GLN A 715 20.47 -8.20 18.94
N LEU A 716 20.25 -9.49 19.14
CA LEU A 716 19.08 -10.18 18.60
C LEU A 716 17.82 -9.71 19.34
N GLN A 717 16.87 -9.12 18.61
CA GLN A 717 15.61 -8.59 19.14
C GLN A 717 14.43 -9.52 18.85
N LEU A 718 14.46 -10.26 17.74
CA LEU A 718 13.42 -11.19 17.36
C LEU A 718 14.01 -12.53 16.91
N PHE A 719 13.58 -13.60 17.58
CA PHE A 719 13.88 -14.98 17.18
C PHE A 719 12.60 -15.71 16.81
N GLN A 720 12.57 -16.28 15.61
CA GLN A 720 11.43 -17.06 15.12
C GLN A 720 11.88 -18.46 14.68
N MET A 721 11.23 -19.47 15.24
CA MET A 721 11.33 -20.88 14.87
C MET A 721 10.01 -21.32 14.25
N ARG A 722 10.05 -21.96 13.07
CA ARG A 722 8.84 -22.47 12.41
C ARG A 722 9.08 -23.85 11.79
N LYS A 723 8.26 -24.85 12.14
CA LYS A 723 8.37 -26.21 11.55
C LYS A 723 9.77 -26.79 11.65
N LEU A 724 10.50 -26.49 12.72
CA LEU A 724 11.83 -27.05 12.95
C LEU A 724 11.71 -28.31 13.79
N GLU A 725 12.47 -29.34 13.43
CA GLU A 725 12.58 -30.58 14.19
C GLU A 725 13.60 -30.44 15.33
N VAL A 726 13.43 -29.42 16.18
CA VAL A 726 14.31 -29.22 17.36
C VAL A 726 13.80 -30.11 18.49
N ARG A 727 14.66 -30.95 19.06
CA ARG A 727 14.34 -31.81 20.21
C ARG A 727 14.53 -31.07 21.52
N ASN A 728 15.75 -30.60 21.76
CA ASN A 728 16.12 -29.82 22.93
C ASN A 728 16.63 -28.45 22.50
N TRP A 729 16.22 -27.41 23.22
CA TRP A 729 16.79 -26.07 23.07
C TRP A 729 17.48 -25.67 24.37
N ARG A 730 18.81 -25.53 24.33
CA ARG A 730 19.64 -25.11 25.47
C ARG A 730 20.11 -23.68 25.26
N LEU A 731 19.93 -22.86 26.30
CA LEU A 731 20.32 -21.45 26.30
C LEU A 731 21.23 -21.21 27.51
N SER A 732 22.46 -20.77 27.28
CA SER A 732 23.37 -20.37 28.36
C SER A 732 22.96 -19.01 28.94
N ASN A 733 23.36 -18.76 30.20
CA ASN A 733 23.28 -17.43 30.78
C ASN A 733 24.04 -16.42 29.87
N ASP A 734 23.49 -15.22 29.71
CA ASP A 734 23.99 -14.15 28.83
C ASP A 734 23.87 -14.37 27.31
N ALA A 735 23.24 -15.45 26.85
CA ALA A 735 22.88 -15.60 25.43
C ALA A 735 21.62 -14.77 25.09
N MET A 736 21.62 -14.13 23.92
CA MET A 736 20.48 -13.32 23.42
C MET A 736 19.98 -12.20 24.38
N PRO A 737 20.85 -11.35 24.96
CA PRO A 737 20.49 -10.42 26.03
C PRO A 737 19.46 -9.35 25.62
N CYS A 738 19.35 -9.04 24.33
CA CYS A 738 18.44 -8.03 23.78
C CYS A 738 17.14 -8.61 23.21
N LEU A 739 16.82 -9.88 23.47
CA LEU A 739 15.66 -10.54 22.87
C LEU A 739 14.36 -9.95 23.38
N GLN A 740 13.56 -9.38 22.47
CA GLN A 740 12.27 -8.75 22.78
C GLN A 740 11.08 -9.61 22.40
N SER A 741 11.20 -10.40 21.33
CA SER A 741 10.12 -11.24 20.82
C SER A 741 10.58 -12.62 20.40
N LEU A 742 9.92 -13.64 20.95
CA LEU A 742 10.10 -15.04 20.59
C LEU A 742 8.85 -15.58 19.93
N VAL A 743 9.01 -16.26 18.79
CA VAL A 743 7.90 -16.90 18.06
C VAL A 743 8.25 -18.34 17.73
N ILE A 744 7.50 -19.28 18.28
CA ILE A 744 7.62 -20.72 18.03
C ILE A 744 6.34 -21.18 17.35
N ASP A 745 6.46 -21.67 16.13
CA ASP A 745 5.32 -21.95 15.27
C ASP A 745 5.39 -23.36 14.68
N GLU A 746 4.48 -24.26 15.07
CA GLU A 746 4.42 -25.64 14.58
C GLU A 746 5.76 -26.40 14.74
N CYS A 747 6.43 -26.28 15.90
CA CYS A 747 7.68 -27.00 16.21
C CYS A 747 7.38 -28.19 17.13
N ASP A 748 6.80 -29.25 16.56
CA ASP A 748 6.13 -30.32 17.31
C ASP A 748 7.10 -31.23 18.09
N SER A 749 8.36 -31.30 17.66
CA SER A 749 9.41 -32.09 18.31
C SER A 749 10.01 -31.42 19.55
N LEU A 750 9.76 -30.11 19.74
CA LEU A 750 10.32 -29.36 20.86
C LEU A 750 9.43 -29.58 22.08
N TYR A 751 9.93 -30.34 23.06
CA TYR A 751 9.15 -30.71 24.23
C TYR A 751 9.13 -29.64 25.32
N ASP A 752 10.21 -28.91 25.53
CA ASP A 752 10.32 -27.92 26.61
C ASP A 752 11.09 -26.66 26.18
N LEU A 753 10.96 -25.59 26.96
CA LEU A 753 11.69 -24.33 26.77
C LEU A 753 12.84 -24.20 27.79
N PRO A 754 13.95 -23.52 27.45
CA PRO A 754 15.02 -23.27 28.40
C PRO A 754 14.54 -22.32 29.51
N ILE A 755 14.84 -22.68 30.78
CA ILE A 755 14.42 -21.92 31.96
C ILE A 755 15.11 -20.54 32.02
N GLU A 756 16.26 -20.42 31.38
CA GLU A 756 17.05 -19.21 31.24
C GLU A 756 16.28 -18.10 30.50
N LEU A 757 15.23 -18.42 29.73
CA LEU A 757 14.33 -17.41 29.15
C LEU A 757 13.67 -16.53 30.21
N CYS A 758 13.44 -17.06 31.42
CA CYS A 758 12.91 -16.30 32.55
C CYS A 758 13.86 -15.19 33.02
N SER A 759 15.16 -15.34 32.78
CA SER A 759 16.18 -14.36 33.16
C SER A 759 16.31 -13.18 32.18
N LEU A 760 15.69 -13.28 30.99
CA LEU A 760 15.76 -12.24 29.95
C LEU A 760 14.81 -11.08 30.27
N THR A 761 15.36 -10.00 30.83
CA THR A 761 14.61 -8.79 31.19
C THR A 761 14.08 -8.00 29.99
N ALA A 762 14.69 -8.17 28.81
CA ALA A 762 14.26 -7.50 27.59
C ALA A 762 13.05 -8.16 26.90
N LEU A 763 12.68 -9.38 27.31
CA LEU A 763 11.66 -10.20 26.66
C LEU A 763 10.27 -9.65 26.97
N ARG A 764 9.55 -9.22 25.92
CA ARG A 764 8.22 -8.58 26.04
C ARG A 764 7.09 -9.41 25.47
N LYS A 765 7.38 -10.26 24.47
CA LYS A 765 6.35 -11.01 23.75
C LYS A 765 6.80 -12.42 23.41
N VAL A 766 6.03 -13.41 23.83
CA VAL A 766 6.25 -14.82 23.48
C VAL A 766 5.00 -15.36 22.78
N LYS A 767 5.18 -15.91 21.59
CA LYS A 767 4.11 -16.55 20.83
C LYS A 767 4.46 -18.01 20.58
N VAL A 768 3.58 -18.92 20.99
CA VAL A 768 3.75 -20.37 20.79
C VAL A 768 2.47 -20.94 20.18
N THR A 769 2.59 -21.73 19.11
CA THR A 769 1.47 -22.49 18.54
C THR A 769 1.61 -23.96 18.92
N ARG A 770 0.52 -24.58 19.40
CA ARG A 770 0.50 -25.98 19.91
C ARG A 770 1.59 -26.28 20.98
N PRO A 771 1.64 -25.53 22.11
CA PRO A 771 2.63 -25.79 23.16
C PRO A 771 2.41 -27.18 23.80
N SER A 772 3.51 -27.83 24.19
CA SER A 772 3.44 -29.02 25.05
C SER A 772 2.94 -28.64 26.46
N GLU A 773 2.58 -29.65 27.25
CA GLU A 773 2.21 -29.43 28.65
C GLU A 773 3.37 -28.83 29.46
N ALA A 774 4.61 -29.27 29.21
CA ALA A 774 5.81 -28.75 29.89
C ALA A 774 6.04 -27.27 29.56
N MET A 775 5.97 -26.90 28.26
CA MET A 775 6.09 -25.51 27.82
C MET A 775 5.05 -24.62 28.47
N THR A 776 3.81 -25.10 28.59
CA THR A 776 2.70 -24.33 29.17
C THR A 776 2.97 -23.94 30.63
N ARG A 777 3.68 -24.79 31.39
CA ARG A 777 4.07 -24.48 32.77
C ARG A 777 5.10 -23.34 32.82
N LEU A 778 6.12 -23.37 31.97
CA LEU A 778 7.12 -22.30 31.88
C LEU A 778 6.54 -20.99 31.35
N LEU A 779 5.63 -21.05 30.37
CA LEU A 779 4.95 -19.87 29.86
C LEU A 779 4.16 -19.16 30.98
N ARG A 780 3.44 -19.88 31.84
CA ARG A 780 2.75 -19.26 32.99
C ARG A 780 3.72 -18.56 33.95
N ASN A 781 4.91 -19.13 34.18
CA ASN A 781 5.93 -18.48 35.01
C ASN A 781 6.47 -17.19 34.37
N LEU A 782 6.63 -17.16 33.04
CA LEU A 782 7.06 -15.96 32.30
C LEU A 782 6.03 -14.82 32.34
N GLU A 783 4.75 -15.16 32.34
CA GLU A 783 3.65 -14.18 32.47
C GLU A 783 3.69 -13.51 33.85
N HIS A 784 3.86 -14.30 34.91
CA HIS A 784 3.88 -13.81 36.29
C HIS A 784 5.14 -13.01 36.66
N ASN A 785 6.32 -13.41 36.20
CA ASN A 785 7.58 -12.82 36.67
C ASN A 785 7.99 -11.55 35.90
N ASN A 786 7.69 -11.46 34.60
CA ASN A 786 8.24 -10.41 33.72
C ASN A 786 7.17 -9.53 33.04
N GLY A 787 5.86 -9.79 33.26
CA GLY A 787 4.78 -9.07 32.57
C GLY A 787 4.80 -9.26 31.04
N THR A 788 5.34 -10.40 30.60
CA THR A 788 5.51 -10.74 29.18
C THR A 788 4.15 -11.02 28.53
N GLU A 789 3.85 -10.42 27.38
CA GLU A 789 2.65 -10.74 26.60
C GLU A 789 2.78 -12.14 25.99
N ILE A 790 1.96 -13.09 26.46
CA ILE A 790 1.95 -14.46 25.96
C ILE A 790 0.76 -14.69 25.03
N VAL A 791 1.04 -15.17 23.82
CA VAL A 791 0.02 -15.50 22.81
C VAL A 791 0.13 -16.98 22.47
N ILE A 792 -0.84 -17.77 22.91
CA ILE A 792 -0.94 -19.20 22.61
C ILE A 792 -2.04 -19.41 21.55
N HIS A 793 -1.75 -20.21 20.51
CA HIS A 793 -2.74 -20.65 19.52
C HIS A 793 -2.81 -22.16 19.37
#